data_AF-A0A4V4JWV8-F1
#
_entry.id   AF-A0A4V4JWV8-F1
#
_cell.length_a   1.000
_cell.length_b   1.000
_cell.length_c   1.000
_cell.angle_alpha   90.00
_cell.angle_beta   90.00
_cell.angle_gamma   90.00
#
_symmetry.space_group_name_H-M   'P 1'
#
loop_
_entity.id
_entity.type
_entity.pdbx_description
1 polymer ?
#
loop_
_entity_poly.entity_id
_entity_poly.type
_entity_poly.pdbx_seq_one_letter_code
_entity_poly.pdbx_strand_id
1 'polypeptide(L)'
;MMFPSFKRPALFALSASTAVMAQMTTSDFSPTNAVSDTPSAQITSASSSASIGTVLLHGTPTTYSVQYTLPAAIDVGANLLPNIEDPEAKVAQAVCPGYRASNVEHTQHGFTASLSLAGAPCNVYGTDIEDLNITIAYQSSHRLSVNISPAFVTAENSSHYILPSGIVYKPEQGVPDEPTEDIDLQFVWSNDPTFSFAVLRKSTGDVIFSTEGTVLVYEDQFIEFVSALPENYNLYGMGENLHGIRLGDNYTTTFYAADNGNPIDRNLYGVHPMYVDTRYYEKDPVNGTLSLLTGDTDTNASYISYSHGVYLRNAHGMEALMQNGNITWRALGGSIDLYFFDGPTQAEVTKQYQLGAVGLPAMQQYWTFGYHQCRWGYKNWTMMQDVVDNFAKFEIPMETIWNDIDYMFQYRDFENDPNTFPYDQGKQFIDGLHANGQHYVTIVDSAIYIPNPDNETDAYSVYSRGHELDVFMKNADGSEYIGAVWPGFTVFPDWHAENASQWWTESLMNWYQNVQVDGIWIDMSEVSSFCVGSCGTGQLHMNPVHPPFDLPGEPGSVDYNYPEGFNVTNSTEYAIASSKSAIQVAANSATMTSTTTQPYLRTTPTAGVRNVDHPPYVINNQLGDLAVHAVAPNATHSDGVEEYDIHNLFGLEILNATYNALTQTITGKRPFIIGRSTFAGAGQYAGHWGGDNYATWESMLFSIPQALDMALFGIPMFGADTCGFSGNSDEELCNRWMQLSAFFPFYRNHNTLDDNSQEPYIWGSVIDASKRAMAIRYSLLPYMYTLFHMAHTTGSTVMRAMAWEFPHDPSLIAANRQFMLGPSLLITPVLIPLATTVNGVFPGIKEGTVWYDWYNQTAVSVAPGANITLDAPLGHINVHIRGGSVLPQQEAALTTTASRNSSWSVIAALSAEGTATGSLYIDDGESIIQNSTLFVDFTAENDRLYASARGLWQEKNALANVTVLGVQNAPSNVTLNGQALFGFNYNSTTKVLKVTGLQNATSSGAWANDWVLQW
;
A
#
# COMPACT_ATOMS: atom_id res chain seq x y z
N MET A 1 18.90 25.65 5.36
CA MET A 1 19.61 25.56 6.66
C MET A 1 20.54 24.36 6.60
N MET A 2 21.78 24.49 7.06
CA MET A 2 22.84 23.47 6.92
C MET A 2 22.62 22.29 7.88
N PHE A 3 22.57 21.07 7.36
CA PHE A 3 22.69 19.82 8.13
C PHE A 3 24.17 19.44 8.31
N PRO A 4 24.67 19.13 9.52
CA PRO A 4 26.02 18.66 9.71
C PRO A 4 26.10 17.13 9.61
N SER A 5 27.03 16.66 8.77
CA SER A 5 27.41 15.25 8.60
C SER A 5 28.13 14.70 9.85
N PHE A 6 27.64 13.59 10.42
CA PHE A 6 28.40 12.81 11.39
C PHE A 6 29.09 11.63 10.72
N LYS A 7 30.43 11.73 10.57
CA LYS A 7 31.33 10.61 10.29
C LYS A 7 31.65 9.89 11.60
N ARG A 8 31.46 8.56 11.67
CA ARG A 8 32.07 7.70 12.70
C ARG A 8 33.35 7.03 12.15
N PRO A 9 34.47 6.98 12.90
CA PRO A 9 35.66 6.25 12.49
C PRO A 9 35.66 4.82 13.07
N ALA A 10 36.09 3.86 12.25
CA ALA A 10 36.41 2.50 12.64
C ALA A 10 37.73 2.44 13.44
N LEU A 11 37.79 1.56 14.45
CA LEU A 11 39.04 1.11 15.05
C LEU A 11 38.98 -0.41 15.31
N PHE A 12 39.90 -1.12 14.66
CA PHE A 12 40.27 -2.51 14.92
C PHE A 12 40.99 -2.68 16.26
N ALA A 13 40.73 -3.78 16.97
CA ALA A 13 41.75 -4.48 17.75
C ALA A 13 41.38 -5.97 17.98
N LEU A 14 42.26 -6.86 17.53
CA LEU A 14 42.28 -8.29 17.77
C LEU A 14 42.54 -8.62 19.26
N SER A 15 41.96 -9.72 19.75
CA SER A 15 42.74 -10.71 20.52
C SER A 15 42.07 -12.09 20.51
N ALA A 16 42.79 -13.06 19.94
CA ALA A 16 42.51 -14.48 20.04
C ALA A 16 42.98 -15.05 21.39
N SER A 17 42.31 -16.08 21.90
CA SER A 17 42.87 -17.03 22.88
C SER A 17 42.15 -18.38 22.74
N THR A 18 42.95 -19.42 22.50
CA THR A 18 42.57 -20.81 22.28
C THR A 18 42.67 -21.65 23.54
N ALA A 19 41.79 -22.67 23.60
CA ALA A 19 41.92 -24.00 24.22
C ALA A 19 41.98 -24.12 25.77
N VAL A 20 41.18 -25.05 26.32
CA VAL A 20 41.60 -26.43 26.64
C VAL A 20 40.41 -27.26 27.16
N MET A 21 40.36 -28.52 26.69
CA MET A 21 39.47 -29.62 27.03
C MET A 21 39.39 -29.97 28.53
N ALA A 22 38.26 -30.53 28.95
CA ALA A 22 38.21 -31.59 29.95
C ALA A 22 37.07 -32.59 29.66
N GLN A 23 37.46 -33.83 29.34
CA GLN A 23 36.59 -35.02 29.36
C GLN A 23 36.43 -35.53 30.80
N MET A 24 35.24 -36.02 31.16
CA MET A 24 35.10 -37.19 32.06
C MET A 24 33.70 -37.82 31.98
N THR A 25 33.64 -38.95 31.26
CA THR A 25 33.04 -40.26 31.61
C THR A 25 31.64 -40.37 32.25
N THR A 26 30.66 -40.78 31.42
CA THR A 26 29.77 -41.97 31.52
C THR A 26 29.45 -42.62 32.87
N SER A 27 28.15 -42.78 33.15
CA SER A 27 27.57 -44.02 33.72
C SER A 27 26.10 -44.19 33.33
N ASP A 28 25.78 -45.40 32.86
CA ASP A 28 24.51 -45.93 32.32
C ASP A 28 23.28 -45.81 33.25
N PHE A 29 22.07 -45.71 32.68
CA PHE A 29 21.08 -46.81 32.63
C PHE A 29 19.78 -46.42 31.88
N SER A 30 19.23 -47.43 31.19
CA SER A 30 18.21 -47.47 30.12
C SER A 30 16.80 -46.90 30.39
N PRO A 31 16.00 -46.70 29.31
CA PRO A 31 14.78 -45.89 29.29
C PRO A 31 13.49 -46.71 29.48
N THR A 32 12.43 -46.04 29.92
CA THR A 32 11.06 -46.56 29.88
C THR A 32 10.16 -45.64 29.06
N ASN A 33 9.53 -46.25 28.06
CA ASN A 33 8.60 -45.72 27.07
C ASN A 33 7.51 -44.78 27.61
N ALA A 34 7.25 -43.70 26.87
CA ALA A 34 5.91 -43.17 26.64
C ALA A 34 5.84 -42.67 25.19
N VAL A 35 4.84 -43.18 24.47
CA VAL A 35 4.64 -43.14 23.03
C VAL A 35 4.13 -41.76 22.59
N SER A 36 4.77 -41.16 21.58
CA SER A 36 4.22 -40.09 20.75
C SER A 36 3.90 -40.69 19.37
N ASP A 37 2.62 -40.91 19.09
CA ASP A 37 2.14 -41.33 17.77
C ASP A 37 2.09 -40.12 16.84
N THR A 38 3.05 -40.03 15.91
CA THR A 38 2.96 -39.24 14.68
C THR A 38 2.80 -40.23 13.52
N PRO A 39 1.82 -40.07 12.61
CA PRO A 39 1.66 -41.01 11.52
C PRO A 39 2.69 -40.71 10.43
N SER A 40 3.80 -41.46 10.42
CA SER A 40 4.69 -41.51 9.26
C SER A 40 3.99 -42.24 8.11
N ALA A 41 3.52 -41.52 7.10
CA ALA A 41 3.08 -42.12 5.85
C ALA A 41 4.31 -42.63 5.08
N GLN A 42 4.60 -43.94 5.18
CA GLN A 42 5.57 -44.61 4.31
C GLN A 42 5.02 -44.66 2.88
N ILE A 43 5.50 -43.77 2.00
CA ILE A 43 5.34 -43.91 0.56
C ILE A 43 6.54 -44.70 0.03
N THR A 44 6.24 -45.82 -0.62
CA THR A 44 7.22 -46.75 -1.21
C THR A 44 8.01 -46.08 -2.34
N SER A 45 9.33 -46.29 -2.33
CA SER A 45 10.28 -45.84 -3.35
C SER A 45 9.91 -46.34 -4.76
N ALA A 46 9.41 -45.45 -5.61
CA ALA A 46 9.36 -45.64 -7.06
C ALA A 46 10.52 -44.85 -7.69
N SER A 47 11.44 -45.54 -8.35
CA SER A 47 12.52 -44.92 -9.12
C SER A 47 11.97 -44.03 -10.23
N SER A 48 12.27 -42.74 -10.19
CA SER A 48 11.85 -41.73 -11.16
C SER A 48 12.66 -41.83 -12.46
N SER A 49 12.09 -42.44 -13.50
CA SER A 49 12.44 -42.06 -14.87
C SER A 49 11.62 -40.83 -15.24
N ALA A 50 12.26 -39.71 -15.55
CA ALA A 50 11.61 -38.52 -16.10
C ALA A 50 10.77 -38.92 -17.32
N SER A 51 9.45 -38.93 -17.19
CA SER A 51 8.57 -39.11 -18.34
C SER A 51 8.56 -37.82 -19.15
N ILE A 52 8.98 -37.91 -20.41
CA ILE A 52 8.96 -36.81 -21.37
C ILE A 52 7.58 -36.83 -22.05
N GLY A 53 6.73 -35.85 -21.74
CA GLY A 53 5.54 -35.54 -22.52
C GLY A 53 5.94 -34.83 -23.82
N THR A 54 5.23 -35.09 -24.93
CA THR A 54 5.46 -34.38 -26.20
C THR A 54 4.14 -33.78 -26.69
N VAL A 55 4.09 -32.47 -26.90
CA VAL A 55 2.93 -31.75 -27.45
C VAL A 55 3.34 -30.94 -28.67
N LEU A 56 2.50 -30.95 -29.70
CA LEU A 56 2.70 -30.19 -30.93
C LEU A 56 2.19 -28.76 -30.76
N LEU A 57 3.10 -27.80 -30.54
CA LEU A 57 2.80 -26.37 -30.65
C LEU A 57 3.09 -25.92 -32.08
N HIS A 58 2.05 -25.51 -32.81
CA HIS A 58 2.16 -24.98 -34.18
C HIS A 58 2.88 -25.95 -35.15
N GLY A 59 2.71 -27.26 -34.94
CA GLY A 59 3.35 -28.30 -35.75
C GLY A 59 4.79 -28.67 -35.33
N THR A 60 5.31 -28.07 -34.26
CA THR A 60 6.63 -28.39 -33.69
C THR A 60 6.46 -29.27 -32.44
N PRO A 61 7.06 -30.47 -32.37
CA PRO A 61 6.99 -31.30 -31.18
C PRO A 61 7.86 -30.69 -30.07
N THR A 62 7.20 -30.22 -29.02
CA THR A 62 7.80 -29.68 -27.79
C THR A 62 7.77 -30.77 -26.73
N THR A 63 8.93 -31.12 -26.20
CA THR A 63 9.07 -32.08 -25.11
C THR A 63 9.07 -31.35 -23.78
N TYR A 64 8.26 -31.80 -22.82
CA TYR A 64 8.28 -31.31 -21.44
C TYR A 64 8.47 -32.49 -20.48
N SER A 65 9.17 -32.28 -19.37
CA SER A 65 9.21 -33.21 -18.25
C SER A 65 7.84 -33.22 -17.56
N VAL A 66 7.28 -34.40 -17.27
CA VAL A 66 6.16 -34.50 -16.34
C VAL A 66 6.62 -33.90 -15.01
N GLN A 67 6.01 -32.78 -14.65
CA GLN A 67 6.40 -31.99 -13.50
C GLN A 67 5.98 -32.73 -12.23
N TYR A 68 6.89 -32.83 -11.26
CA TYR A 68 6.50 -33.24 -9.93
C TYR A 68 5.78 -32.05 -9.28
N THR A 69 4.53 -32.26 -8.92
CA THR A 69 3.68 -31.29 -8.25
C THR A 69 3.60 -31.64 -6.77
N LEU A 70 3.72 -30.62 -5.92
CA LEU A 70 3.52 -30.78 -4.50
C LEU A 70 2.06 -31.23 -4.21
N PRO A 71 1.81 -32.15 -3.26
CA PRO A 71 0.44 -32.56 -2.95
C PRO A 71 -0.35 -31.41 -2.33
N ALA A 72 -1.57 -31.12 -2.80
CA ALA A 72 -2.44 -30.07 -2.25
C ALA A 72 -2.63 -30.11 -0.72
N ALA A 73 -2.49 -31.28 -0.09
CA ALA A 73 -2.63 -31.45 1.35
C ALA A 73 -1.55 -30.73 2.18
N ILE A 74 -0.42 -30.33 1.59
CA ILE A 74 0.64 -29.61 2.32
C ILE A 74 0.27 -28.15 2.59
N ASP A 75 -0.72 -27.63 1.89
CA ASP A 75 -1.21 -26.25 2.01
C ASP A 75 -2.43 -26.15 2.95
N VAL A 76 -2.82 -27.26 3.58
CA VAL A 76 -3.99 -27.31 4.47
C VAL A 76 -3.56 -27.11 5.93
N GLY A 77 -3.92 -25.95 6.49
CA GLY A 77 -3.66 -25.62 7.90
C GLY A 77 -4.61 -26.28 8.89
N ALA A 78 -4.41 -26.00 10.19
CA ALA A 78 -5.32 -26.45 11.23
C ALA A 78 -6.72 -25.83 11.07
N ASN A 79 -7.76 -26.62 11.31
CA ASN A 79 -9.13 -26.14 11.30
C ASN A 79 -9.40 -25.30 12.55
N LEU A 80 -9.31 -23.98 12.45
CA LEU A 80 -9.46 -23.01 13.53
C LEU A 80 -10.73 -22.19 13.35
N LEU A 81 -11.32 -21.73 14.46
CA LEU A 81 -12.46 -20.81 14.47
C LEU A 81 -12.00 -19.51 15.12
N PRO A 82 -12.12 -18.33 14.46
CA PRO A 82 -11.79 -17.05 15.08
C PRO A 82 -12.53 -16.85 16.40
N ASN A 83 -11.84 -16.33 17.42
CA ASN A 83 -12.43 -16.16 18.75
C ASN A 83 -13.62 -15.19 18.77
N ILE A 84 -13.70 -14.27 17.81
CA ILE A 84 -14.84 -13.37 17.66
C ILE A 84 -16.12 -14.08 17.17
N GLU A 85 -15.96 -15.25 16.55
CA GLU A 85 -17.05 -16.09 16.04
C GLU A 85 -17.31 -17.32 16.94
N ASP A 86 -16.40 -17.61 17.89
CA ASP A 86 -16.51 -18.76 18.77
C ASP A 86 -17.44 -18.49 19.97
N PRO A 87 -18.61 -19.15 20.07
CA PRO A 87 -19.51 -19.00 21.21
C PRO A 87 -18.93 -19.56 22.52
N GLU A 88 -17.87 -20.36 22.47
CA GLU A 88 -17.14 -20.88 23.63
C GLU A 88 -15.97 -19.98 24.06
N ALA A 89 -15.65 -18.92 23.31
CA ALA A 89 -14.59 -17.98 23.65
C ALA A 89 -14.88 -17.28 24.98
N LYS A 90 -13.86 -17.24 25.84
CA LYS A 90 -13.90 -16.49 27.09
C LYS A 90 -13.86 -14.98 26.80
N VAL A 91 -14.71 -14.21 27.47
CA VAL A 91 -14.70 -12.75 27.38
C VAL A 91 -13.68 -12.20 28.37
N ALA A 92 -12.49 -11.84 27.91
CA ALA A 92 -11.37 -11.40 28.76
C ALA A 92 -11.76 -10.20 29.64
N GLN A 93 -12.45 -9.20 29.08
CA GLN A 93 -13.05 -8.08 29.82
C GLN A 93 -13.92 -8.47 31.03
N ALA A 94 -14.52 -9.67 31.04
CA ALA A 94 -15.41 -10.12 32.11
C ALA A 94 -14.71 -10.93 33.21
N VAL A 95 -13.51 -11.46 32.94
CA VAL A 95 -12.84 -12.42 33.83
C VAL A 95 -11.48 -11.94 34.33
N CYS A 96 -10.84 -11.01 33.64
CA CYS A 96 -9.52 -10.50 34.00
C CYS A 96 -9.58 -9.38 35.04
N PRO A 97 -8.60 -9.30 35.97
CA PRO A 97 -8.65 -8.39 37.09
C PRO A 97 -8.29 -6.94 36.72
N GLY A 98 -7.67 -6.69 35.56
CA GLY A 98 -7.07 -5.41 35.23
C GLY A 98 -5.80 -5.11 36.04
N TYR A 99 -5.31 -3.87 35.98
CA TYR A 99 -4.08 -3.43 36.64
C TYR A 99 -4.34 -2.30 37.65
N ARG A 100 -3.34 -1.94 38.47
CA ARG A 100 -3.32 -0.74 39.30
C ARG A 100 -2.00 0.01 39.13
N ALA A 101 -2.08 1.31 38.89
CA ALA A 101 -0.90 2.16 38.83
C ALA A 101 -0.38 2.53 40.24
N SER A 102 0.95 2.54 40.39
CA SER A 102 1.66 2.98 41.59
C SER A 102 3.01 3.58 41.22
N ASN A 103 3.76 4.12 42.19
CA ASN A 103 5.10 4.68 41.99
C ASN A 103 5.17 5.71 40.85
N VAL A 104 4.22 6.66 40.83
CA VAL A 104 4.17 7.70 39.79
C VAL A 104 5.33 8.67 39.98
N GLU A 105 6.18 8.76 38.96
CA GLU A 105 7.34 9.64 38.91
C GLU A 105 7.20 10.62 37.74
N HIS A 106 7.07 11.91 38.05
CA HIS A 106 6.94 12.95 37.03
C HIS A 106 8.28 13.20 36.33
N THR A 107 8.23 13.27 35.00
CA THR A 107 9.35 13.69 34.16
C THR A 107 9.13 15.13 33.72
N GLN A 108 10.10 15.71 32.98
CA GLN A 108 9.96 17.06 32.45
C GLN A 108 8.74 17.21 31.52
N HIS A 109 8.40 16.16 30.77
CA HIS A 109 7.38 16.19 29.72
C HIS A 109 6.40 15.00 29.85
N GLY A 110 6.02 14.63 31.07
CA GLY A 110 5.11 13.51 31.31
C GLY A 110 5.34 12.82 32.65
N PHE A 111 5.21 11.50 32.69
CA PHE A 111 5.52 10.70 33.88
C PHE A 111 5.71 9.22 33.55
N THR A 112 6.34 8.49 34.46
CA THR A 112 6.41 7.03 34.46
C THR A 112 5.67 6.48 35.68
N ALA A 113 5.14 5.26 35.58
CA ALA A 113 4.55 4.55 36.72
C ALA A 113 4.69 3.03 36.56
N SER A 114 4.54 2.30 37.66
CA SER A 114 4.42 0.84 37.65
C SER A 114 2.95 0.45 37.62
N LEU A 115 2.58 -0.50 36.75
CA LEU A 115 1.26 -1.12 36.76
C LEU A 115 1.40 -2.55 37.30
N SER A 116 0.76 -2.87 38.42
CA SER A 116 0.74 -4.24 38.95
C SER A 116 -0.66 -4.83 38.83
N LEU A 117 -0.74 -6.14 38.57
CA LEU A 117 -2.00 -6.85 38.39
C LEU A 117 -2.94 -6.64 39.61
N ALA A 118 -4.19 -6.28 39.36
CA ALA A 118 -5.13 -5.84 40.40
C ALA A 118 -5.80 -7.00 41.17
N GLY A 119 -5.49 -8.24 40.82
CA GLY A 119 -6.13 -9.45 41.35
C GLY A 119 -5.37 -10.72 40.93
N ALA A 120 -6.04 -11.87 41.04
CA ALA A 120 -5.44 -13.12 40.58
C ALA A 120 -5.36 -13.17 39.05
N PRO A 121 -4.26 -13.71 38.47
CA PRO A 121 -4.15 -13.98 37.04
C PRO A 121 -5.38 -14.71 36.49
N CYS A 122 -5.93 -14.21 35.38
CA CYS A 122 -7.03 -14.84 34.66
C CYS A 122 -6.52 -15.90 33.67
N ASN A 123 -5.31 -15.72 33.12
CA ASN A 123 -4.64 -16.59 32.15
C ASN A 123 -5.60 -17.11 31.07
N VAL A 124 -6.30 -16.19 30.40
CA VAL A 124 -7.41 -16.51 29.51
C VAL A 124 -6.88 -17.05 28.19
N TYR A 125 -5.97 -16.32 27.57
CA TYR A 125 -5.40 -16.60 26.26
C TYR A 125 -3.85 -16.59 26.26
N GLY A 126 -3.24 -16.32 27.39
CA GLY A 126 -1.81 -16.41 27.67
C GLY A 126 -1.55 -16.46 29.18
N THR A 127 -0.30 -16.21 29.58
CA THR A 127 0.10 -16.00 30.98
C THR A 127 0.06 -14.52 31.31
N ASP A 128 -0.69 -14.08 32.33
CA ASP A 128 -0.72 -12.68 32.75
C ASP A 128 0.66 -12.17 33.18
N ILE A 129 0.97 -10.91 32.83
CA ILE A 129 2.22 -10.27 33.21
C ILE A 129 2.03 -9.46 34.49
N GLU A 130 2.55 -9.95 35.61
CA GLU A 130 2.25 -9.38 36.94
C GLU A 130 2.63 -7.89 37.07
N ASP A 131 3.76 -7.48 36.48
CA ASP A 131 4.31 -6.12 36.57
C ASP A 131 4.65 -5.54 35.19
N LEU A 132 4.04 -4.39 34.89
CA LEU A 132 4.29 -3.58 33.70
C LEU A 132 4.84 -2.20 34.09
N ASN A 133 5.53 -1.56 33.14
CA ASN A 133 5.86 -0.15 33.20
C ASN A 133 4.96 0.63 32.24
N ILE A 134 4.48 1.80 32.68
CA ILE A 134 3.85 2.78 31.81
C ILE A 134 4.70 4.04 31.72
N THR A 135 4.88 4.54 30.50
CA THR A 135 5.51 5.83 30.21
C THR A 135 4.56 6.71 29.42
N ILE A 136 4.28 7.89 29.96
CA ILE A 136 3.54 8.96 29.29
C ILE A 136 4.54 10.04 28.89
N ALA A 137 4.59 10.40 27.62
CA ALA A 137 5.46 11.46 27.14
C ALA A 137 4.75 12.39 26.15
N TYR A 138 4.86 13.69 26.41
CA TYR A 138 4.48 14.77 25.52
C TYR A 138 5.66 15.06 24.60
N GLN A 139 5.73 14.36 23.47
CA GLN A 139 6.92 14.31 22.62
C GLN A 139 7.09 15.55 21.72
N SER A 140 5.99 16.23 21.38
CA SER A 140 5.97 17.51 20.68
C SER A 140 4.71 18.30 21.03
N SER A 141 4.51 19.48 20.43
CA SER A 141 3.27 20.25 20.56
C SER A 141 2.03 19.50 20.05
N HIS A 142 2.23 18.49 19.20
CA HIS A 142 1.18 17.80 18.46
C HIS A 142 1.19 16.27 18.65
N ARG A 143 2.02 15.75 19.57
CA ARG A 143 2.16 14.31 19.78
C ARG A 143 2.29 13.94 21.25
N LEU A 144 1.41 13.06 21.69
CA LEU A 144 1.46 12.39 23.00
C LEU A 144 1.67 10.89 22.79
N SER A 145 2.60 10.28 23.53
CA SER A 145 2.82 8.84 23.52
C SER A 145 2.42 8.19 24.85
N VAL A 146 1.75 7.04 24.77
CA VAL A 146 1.44 6.16 25.90
C VAL A 146 2.07 4.80 25.61
N ASN A 147 3.10 4.44 26.36
CA ASN A 147 3.78 3.15 26.22
C ASN A 147 3.55 2.30 27.46
N ILE A 148 2.96 1.11 27.30
CA ILE A 148 2.82 0.09 28.34
C ILE A 148 3.55 -1.16 27.86
N SER A 149 4.51 -1.63 28.66
CA SER A 149 5.35 -2.79 28.35
C SER A 149 5.74 -3.55 29.63
N PRO A 150 6.21 -4.81 29.55
CA PRO A 150 6.61 -5.57 30.72
C PRO A 150 7.74 -4.89 31.50
N ALA A 151 7.66 -4.88 32.83
CA ALA A 151 8.66 -4.21 33.66
C ALA A 151 10.02 -4.94 33.69
N PHE A 152 10.01 -6.25 33.46
CA PHE A 152 11.17 -7.12 33.55
C PHE A 152 11.30 -8.00 32.29
N VAL A 153 11.92 -7.44 31.25
CA VAL A 153 12.38 -8.24 30.10
C VAL A 153 13.84 -8.62 30.36
N THR A 154 14.10 -9.91 30.54
CA THR A 154 15.44 -10.48 30.73
C THR A 154 15.66 -11.57 29.68
N ALA A 155 16.91 -12.03 29.50
CA ALA A 155 17.18 -13.13 28.59
C ALA A 155 16.43 -14.42 29.00
N GLU A 156 16.11 -14.56 30.28
CA GLU A 156 15.37 -15.69 30.84
C GLU A 156 13.84 -15.60 30.64
N ASN A 157 13.30 -14.40 30.37
CA ASN A 157 11.88 -14.15 30.03
C ASN A 157 11.76 -13.54 28.61
N SER A 158 12.68 -13.89 27.71
CA SER A 158 12.80 -13.30 26.38
C SER A 158 11.69 -13.72 25.41
N SER A 159 10.71 -14.50 25.85
CA SER A 159 9.48 -14.77 25.09
C SER A 159 8.62 -13.52 24.87
N HIS A 160 9.02 -12.36 25.40
CA HIS A 160 8.38 -11.08 25.12
C HIS A 160 9.17 -10.31 24.08
N TYR A 161 8.65 -10.27 22.85
CA TYR A 161 9.20 -9.42 21.81
C TYR A 161 8.68 -7.99 21.93
N ILE A 162 9.60 -7.03 22.12
CA ILE A 162 9.29 -5.60 22.12
C ILE A 162 9.92 -5.00 20.86
N LEU A 163 9.06 -4.46 19.99
CA LEU A 163 9.45 -3.98 18.66
C LEU A 163 10.62 -2.97 18.74
N PRO A 164 11.82 -3.32 18.23
CA PRO A 164 12.99 -2.45 18.26
C PRO A 164 12.80 -1.17 17.46
N SER A 165 13.34 -0.06 17.97
CA SER A 165 13.29 1.26 17.30
C SER A 165 14.02 1.32 15.96
N GLY A 166 14.91 0.36 15.70
CA GLY A 166 15.74 0.32 14.50
C GLY A 166 15.06 -0.31 13.28
N ILE A 167 14.04 -1.16 13.50
CA ILE A 167 13.27 -1.81 12.43
C ILE A 167 12.10 -0.90 12.05
N VAL A 168 11.21 -0.66 13.02
CA VAL A 168 10.15 0.35 12.91
C VAL A 168 10.55 1.53 13.77
N TYR A 169 10.64 2.72 13.18
CA TYR A 169 11.03 3.93 13.91
C TYR A 169 10.18 4.11 15.16
N LYS A 170 10.84 4.37 16.30
CA LYS A 170 10.17 4.74 17.55
C LYS A 170 10.26 6.27 17.68
N PRO A 171 9.13 6.99 17.64
CA PRO A 171 9.12 8.43 17.85
C PRO A 171 9.84 8.83 19.14
N GLU A 172 10.84 9.70 19.02
CA GLU A 172 11.61 10.23 20.15
C GLU A 172 11.07 11.59 20.64
N GLN A 173 11.51 11.99 21.84
CA GLN A 173 11.21 13.29 22.43
C GLN A 173 11.84 14.41 21.60
N GLY A 174 11.01 15.22 20.94
CA GLY A 174 11.43 16.51 20.38
C GLY A 174 11.57 17.56 21.48
N VAL A 175 12.05 18.75 21.11
CA VAL A 175 11.85 19.95 21.94
C VAL A 175 10.42 20.43 21.64
N PRO A 176 9.46 20.39 22.59
CA PRO A 176 8.20 21.06 22.37
C PRO A 176 8.51 22.56 22.19
N ASP A 177 8.15 23.13 21.04
CA ASP A 177 8.36 24.56 20.76
C ASP A 177 7.60 25.46 21.77
N GLU A 178 6.60 24.90 22.44
CA GLU A 178 5.74 25.56 23.42
C GLU A 178 5.86 24.90 24.82
N PRO A 179 5.62 25.64 25.91
CA PRO A 179 5.41 25.05 27.24
C PRO A 179 4.39 23.91 27.20
N THR A 180 4.56 22.88 28.03
CA THR A 180 3.61 21.74 28.13
C THR A 180 2.17 22.16 28.44
N GLU A 181 1.98 23.38 28.96
CA GLU A 181 0.67 23.98 29.25
C GLU A 181 -0.14 24.28 27.97
N ASP A 182 0.55 24.59 26.86
CA ASP A 182 -0.04 25.00 25.57
C ASP A 182 -0.30 23.83 24.60
N ILE A 183 0.10 22.60 24.97
CA ILE A 183 -0.21 21.38 24.21
C ILE A 183 -1.71 21.07 24.30
N ASP A 184 -2.39 20.81 23.17
CA ASP A 184 -3.83 20.59 23.14
C ASP A 184 -4.25 19.22 23.72
N LEU A 185 -3.34 18.25 23.74
CA LEU A 185 -3.57 16.93 24.33
C LEU A 185 -3.41 16.94 25.85
N GLN A 186 -4.28 16.22 26.56
CA GLN A 186 -4.20 16.04 28.01
C GLN A 186 -4.40 14.58 28.38
N PHE A 187 -3.49 14.01 29.17
CA PHE A 187 -3.62 12.67 29.73
C PHE A 187 -4.20 12.73 31.14
N VAL A 188 -5.17 11.88 31.43
CA VAL A 188 -5.73 11.64 32.78
C VAL A 188 -5.84 10.14 33.03
N TRP A 189 -5.77 9.73 34.29
CA TRP A 189 -5.89 8.32 34.68
C TRP A 189 -6.58 8.15 36.03
N SER A 190 -7.11 6.96 36.26
CA SER A 190 -7.77 6.54 37.50
C SER A 190 -7.33 5.13 37.89
N ASN A 191 -7.51 4.80 39.17
CA ASN A 191 -7.37 3.44 39.72
C ASN A 191 -8.71 2.91 40.26
N ASP A 192 -9.83 3.58 39.94
CA ASP A 192 -11.17 3.24 40.40
C ASP A 192 -12.04 2.75 39.22
N PRO A 193 -12.49 1.47 39.21
CA PRO A 193 -12.14 0.42 40.16
C PRO A 193 -10.72 -0.15 39.95
N THR A 194 -10.17 -0.04 38.74
CA THR A 194 -8.84 -0.50 38.30
C THR A 194 -8.19 0.59 37.42
N PHE A 195 -6.96 0.37 36.97
CA PHE A 195 -6.23 1.31 36.11
C PHE A 195 -6.99 1.55 34.80
N SER A 196 -7.28 2.81 34.54
CA SER A 196 -7.82 3.30 33.27
C SER A 196 -7.21 4.65 32.96
N PHE A 197 -7.20 5.02 31.67
CA PHE A 197 -6.75 6.33 31.24
C PHE A 197 -7.62 6.91 30.15
N ALA A 198 -7.55 8.23 30.00
CA ALA A 198 -8.14 8.95 28.90
C ALA A 198 -7.18 10.02 28.37
N VAL A 199 -7.30 10.27 27.07
CA VAL A 199 -6.67 11.40 26.38
C VAL A 199 -7.77 12.35 25.95
N LEU A 200 -7.62 13.62 26.31
CA LEU A 200 -8.55 14.70 26.02
C LEU A 200 -7.93 15.72 25.08
N ARG A 201 -8.80 16.40 24.32
CA ARG A 201 -8.49 17.62 23.60
C ARG A 201 -8.94 18.83 24.44
N LYS A 202 -8.01 19.67 24.87
CA LYS A 202 -8.31 20.85 25.71
C LYS A 202 -9.16 21.88 24.98
N SER A 203 -8.90 22.10 23.69
CA SER A 203 -9.54 23.15 22.87
C SER A 203 -11.04 22.94 22.69
N THR A 204 -11.51 21.69 22.67
CA THR A 204 -12.94 21.35 22.56
C THR A 204 -13.53 20.77 23.85
N GLY A 205 -12.69 20.26 24.76
CA GLY A 205 -13.09 19.55 25.97
C GLY A 205 -13.46 18.08 25.73
N ASP A 206 -13.23 17.55 24.52
CA ASP A 206 -13.62 16.19 24.17
C ASP A 206 -12.63 15.14 24.70
N VAL A 207 -13.18 13.99 25.10
CA VAL A 207 -12.42 12.77 25.34
C VAL A 207 -12.20 12.09 23.99
N ILE A 208 -10.96 12.05 23.50
CA ILE A 208 -10.61 11.49 22.19
C ILE A 208 -10.26 9.99 22.27
N PHE A 209 -9.80 9.54 23.43
CA PHE A 209 -9.53 8.13 23.71
C PHE A 209 -9.79 7.87 25.19
N SER A 210 -10.45 6.76 25.55
CA SER A 210 -10.66 6.43 26.97
C SER A 210 -10.89 4.94 27.20
N THR A 211 -10.10 4.37 28.10
CA THR A 211 -10.26 3.00 28.59
C THR A 211 -11.13 2.91 29.84
N GLU A 212 -11.77 4.01 30.26
CA GLU A 212 -12.63 4.03 31.44
C GLU A 212 -13.81 3.05 31.30
N GLY A 213 -14.13 2.35 32.40
CA GLY A 213 -15.19 1.34 32.41
C GLY A 213 -14.79 -0.03 31.85
N THR A 214 -13.54 -0.21 31.43
CA THR A 214 -12.99 -1.48 30.91
C THR A 214 -11.73 -1.89 31.68
N VAL A 215 -11.26 -3.13 31.48
CA VAL A 215 -10.03 -3.63 32.10
C VAL A 215 -8.92 -3.76 31.06
N LEU A 216 -7.74 -3.27 31.40
CA LEU A 216 -6.53 -3.56 30.64
C LEU A 216 -6.13 -5.03 30.84
N VAL A 217 -6.06 -5.81 29.76
CA VAL A 217 -5.57 -7.21 29.76
C VAL A 217 -4.21 -7.24 29.10
N TYR A 218 -3.23 -7.87 29.75
CA TYR A 218 -1.87 -7.98 29.24
C TYR A 218 -1.29 -9.34 29.66
N GLU A 219 -1.28 -10.25 28.70
CA GLU A 219 -0.74 -11.61 28.79
C GLU A 219 0.39 -11.75 27.75
N ASP A 220 1.20 -12.81 27.88
CA ASP A 220 2.34 -13.09 26.99
C ASP A 220 1.98 -13.28 25.49
N GLN A 221 0.77 -13.79 25.20
CA GLN A 221 0.23 -14.02 23.86
C GLN A 221 -1.13 -13.34 23.62
N PHE A 222 -1.54 -12.42 24.50
CA PHE A 222 -2.82 -11.73 24.36
C PHE A 222 -2.83 -10.39 25.09
N ILE A 223 -3.07 -9.31 24.34
CA ILE A 223 -3.25 -7.96 24.89
C ILE A 223 -4.62 -7.46 24.46
N GLU A 224 -5.44 -6.97 25.40
CA GLU A 224 -6.73 -6.36 25.09
C GLU A 224 -6.90 -5.03 25.82
N PHE A 225 -7.31 -4.01 25.08
CA PHE A 225 -7.77 -2.74 25.63
C PHE A 225 -8.89 -2.16 24.77
N VAL A 226 -9.79 -1.42 25.41
CA VAL A 226 -10.97 -0.83 24.78
C VAL A 226 -10.88 0.67 24.85
N SER A 227 -11.28 1.37 23.79
CA SER A 227 -11.54 2.81 23.84
C SER A 227 -13.01 3.09 23.57
N ALA A 228 -13.64 3.88 24.43
CA ALA A 228 -14.97 4.44 24.17
C ALA A 228 -14.92 5.38 22.94
N LEU A 229 -15.97 5.36 22.14
CA LEU A 229 -16.19 6.21 20.98
C LEU A 229 -17.60 6.83 21.04
N PRO A 230 -17.82 8.01 20.45
CA PRO A 230 -19.16 8.60 20.38
C PRO A 230 -20.09 7.78 19.49
N GLU A 231 -21.40 7.92 19.65
CA GLU A 231 -22.38 7.31 18.74
C GLU A 231 -22.12 7.78 17.29
N ASN A 232 -22.18 6.84 16.32
CA ASN A 232 -22.00 7.13 14.89
C ASN A 232 -20.66 7.82 14.58
N TYR A 233 -19.56 7.40 15.23
CA TYR A 233 -18.21 7.91 15.01
C TYR A 233 -17.73 7.78 13.54
N ASN A 234 -16.64 8.48 13.20
CA ASN A 234 -16.10 8.50 11.84
C ASN A 234 -14.63 8.10 11.84
N LEU A 235 -14.38 6.79 11.81
CA LEU A 235 -13.04 6.23 11.66
C LEU A 235 -12.68 6.01 10.19
N TYR A 236 -11.41 6.29 9.89
CA TYR A 236 -10.75 6.13 8.59
C TYR A 236 -9.36 5.52 8.79
N GLY A 237 -8.86 4.71 7.84
CA GLY A 237 -7.56 4.04 7.93
C GLY A 237 -7.66 2.56 8.30
N MET A 238 -6.74 2.05 9.11
CA MET A 238 -6.67 0.65 9.55
C MET A 238 -6.70 -0.36 8.38
N GLY A 239 -5.76 -0.18 7.45
CA GLY A 239 -5.58 -1.07 6.31
C GLY A 239 -4.49 -2.13 6.55
N GLU A 240 -4.29 -3.06 5.61
CA GLU A 240 -4.89 -3.08 4.28
C GLU A 240 -6.11 -4.01 4.20
N ASN A 241 -7.24 -3.46 3.72
CA ASN A 241 -8.50 -4.18 3.48
C ASN A 241 -9.24 -3.55 2.29
N LEU A 242 -10.04 -4.32 1.55
CA LEU A 242 -11.04 -3.74 0.64
C LEU A 242 -12.33 -3.39 1.41
N HIS A 243 -12.45 -2.11 1.78
CA HIS A 243 -13.60 -1.60 2.53
C HIS A 243 -14.00 -0.19 2.05
N GLY A 244 -15.15 0.32 2.52
CA GLY A 244 -15.47 1.74 2.36
C GLY A 244 -14.52 2.62 3.16
N ILE A 245 -14.22 3.84 2.69
CA ILE A 245 -13.24 4.70 3.38
C ILE A 245 -13.65 5.04 4.84
N ARG A 246 -14.95 5.14 5.10
CA ARG A 246 -15.50 5.24 6.45
C ARG A 246 -15.80 3.82 6.94
N LEU A 247 -15.11 3.41 8.01
CA LEU A 247 -15.09 2.02 8.49
C LEU A 247 -16.41 1.55 9.14
N GLY A 248 -17.26 2.48 9.57
CA GLY A 248 -18.50 2.15 10.27
C GLY A 248 -18.30 1.66 11.70
N ASP A 249 -19.37 1.17 12.31
CA ASP A 249 -19.45 0.78 13.73
C ASP A 249 -19.84 -0.69 13.97
N ASN A 250 -19.67 -1.52 12.92
CA ASN A 250 -19.90 -2.96 12.96
C ASN A 250 -18.96 -3.66 11.98
N TYR A 251 -17.66 -3.53 12.26
CA TYR A 251 -16.60 -4.02 11.40
C TYR A 251 -15.40 -4.49 12.24
N THR A 252 -14.69 -5.51 11.78
CA THR A 252 -13.45 -5.97 12.40
C THR A 252 -12.36 -5.87 11.35
N THR A 253 -11.33 -5.07 11.65
CA THR A 253 -10.10 -5.06 10.87
C THR A 253 -9.11 -6.04 11.48
N THR A 254 -8.50 -6.88 10.64
CA THR A 254 -7.46 -7.85 11.04
C THR A 254 -6.13 -7.37 10.48
N PHE A 255 -5.09 -7.39 11.29
CA PHE A 255 -3.74 -6.97 10.96
C PHE A 255 -2.82 -8.18 10.96
N TYR A 256 -2.80 -8.85 9.81
CA TYR A 256 -1.89 -9.96 9.53
C TYR A 256 -1.68 -9.96 8.02
N ALA A 257 -0.46 -9.68 7.57
CA ALA A 257 -0.11 -9.67 6.16
C ALA A 257 -0.45 -11.04 5.54
N ALA A 258 -1.21 -11.05 4.45
CA ALA A 258 -1.74 -12.27 3.87
C ALA A 258 -1.73 -12.20 2.35
N ASP A 259 -1.18 -13.25 1.73
CA ASP A 259 -1.23 -13.50 0.30
C ASP A 259 -2.64 -13.96 -0.07
N ASN A 260 -3.51 -12.98 -0.26
CA ASN A 260 -4.95 -13.18 -0.31
C ASN A 260 -5.54 -12.28 -1.39
N GLY A 261 -6.15 -12.89 -2.43
CA GLY A 261 -6.68 -12.18 -3.60
C GLY A 261 -7.89 -11.31 -3.28
N ASN A 262 -7.65 -10.12 -2.72
CA ASN A 262 -8.61 -9.03 -2.55
C ASN A 262 -10.05 -9.39 -2.10
N PRO A 263 -10.24 -10.23 -1.06
CA PRO A 263 -11.56 -10.34 -0.44
C PRO A 263 -11.97 -9.03 0.25
N ILE A 264 -13.28 -8.77 0.21
CA ILE A 264 -13.90 -7.63 0.88
C ILE A 264 -13.91 -7.85 2.39
N ASP A 265 -13.66 -6.80 3.16
CA ASP A 265 -13.74 -6.80 4.63
C ASP A 265 -12.82 -7.82 5.30
N ARG A 266 -11.67 -8.11 4.69
CA ARG A 266 -10.68 -9.11 5.14
C ARG A 266 -9.26 -8.59 4.98
N ASN A 267 -8.34 -9.14 5.79
CA ASN A 267 -6.93 -8.79 5.75
C ASN A 267 -6.27 -9.19 4.43
N LEU A 268 -5.43 -8.28 3.94
CA LEU A 268 -4.68 -8.37 2.69
C LEU A 268 -3.17 -8.27 2.99
N TYR A 269 -2.42 -7.65 2.09
CA TYR A 269 -0.97 -7.69 2.01
C TYR A 269 -0.28 -6.80 3.06
N GLY A 270 -0.82 -5.61 3.32
CA GLY A 270 -0.24 -4.62 4.22
C GLY A 270 -0.88 -4.50 5.61
N VAL A 271 -0.11 -3.97 6.57
CA VAL A 271 -0.54 -3.76 7.96
C VAL A 271 -0.25 -2.32 8.43
N HIS A 272 -1.32 -1.56 8.67
CA HIS A 272 -1.29 -0.13 9.04
C HIS A 272 -2.21 0.16 10.23
N PRO A 273 -1.77 -0.09 11.48
CA PRO A 273 -2.57 0.07 12.70
C PRO A 273 -2.69 1.54 13.15
N MET A 274 -3.19 2.38 12.25
CA MET A 274 -3.44 3.81 12.43
C MET A 274 -4.86 4.14 12.00
N TYR A 275 -5.58 4.91 12.80
CA TYR A 275 -6.85 5.51 12.39
C TYR A 275 -6.86 7.03 12.58
N VAL A 276 -7.73 7.67 11.81
CA VAL A 276 -8.18 9.05 12.03
C VAL A 276 -9.64 9.03 12.46
N ASP A 277 -9.97 9.71 13.57
CA ASP A 277 -11.36 10.00 13.95
C ASP A 277 -11.67 11.47 13.65
N THR A 278 -12.69 11.72 12.83
CA THR A 278 -13.18 13.08 12.55
C THR A 278 -14.53 13.31 13.22
N ARG A 279 -14.57 14.26 14.15
CA ARG A 279 -15.78 14.64 14.87
C ARG A 279 -16.35 15.93 14.30
N TYR A 280 -17.65 15.93 14.08
CA TYR A 280 -18.40 17.07 13.55
C TYR A 280 -19.23 17.69 14.65
N TYR A 281 -19.28 19.01 14.70
CA TYR A 281 -20.03 19.76 15.69
C TYR A 281 -20.94 20.74 14.98
N GLU A 282 -22.23 20.68 15.30
CA GLU A 282 -23.16 21.73 14.93
C GLU A 282 -22.83 22.99 15.71
N LYS A 283 -22.71 24.11 14.99
CA LYS A 283 -22.42 25.41 15.56
C LYS A 283 -23.70 26.21 15.74
N ASP A 284 -24.05 26.51 16.99
CA ASP A 284 -25.20 27.36 17.29
C ASP A 284 -25.00 28.76 16.66
N PRO A 285 -25.96 29.25 15.85
CA PRO A 285 -25.80 30.49 15.10
C PRO A 285 -25.87 31.75 15.98
N VAL A 286 -26.34 31.65 17.22
CA VAL A 286 -26.54 32.78 18.15
C VAL A 286 -25.36 32.94 19.11
N ASN A 287 -24.95 31.85 19.76
CA ASN A 287 -23.93 31.88 20.81
C ASN A 287 -22.61 31.19 20.43
N GLY A 288 -22.57 30.48 19.29
CA GLY A 288 -21.36 29.81 18.78
C GLY A 288 -20.99 28.52 19.53
N THR A 289 -21.84 28.02 20.42
CA THR A 289 -21.61 26.76 21.14
C THR A 289 -21.57 25.60 20.16
N LEU A 290 -20.68 24.64 20.41
CA LEU A 290 -20.49 23.45 19.60
C LEU A 290 -21.21 22.26 20.25
N SER A 291 -22.07 21.59 19.49
CA SER A 291 -22.73 20.34 19.89
C SER A 291 -22.27 19.22 18.99
N LEU A 292 -21.71 18.14 19.55
CA LEU A 292 -21.27 16.98 18.77
C LEU A 292 -22.45 16.40 17.97
N LEU A 293 -22.23 16.17 16.68
CA LEU A 293 -23.18 15.52 15.78
C LEU A 293 -23.14 14.00 16.02
N THR A 294 -24.24 13.44 16.49
CA THR A 294 -24.40 11.98 16.67
C THR A 294 -25.50 11.37 15.77
N GLY A 295 -26.24 12.20 15.03
CA GLY A 295 -27.35 11.79 14.17
C GLY A 295 -27.25 12.30 12.74
N ASP A 296 -28.39 12.43 12.07
CA ASP A 296 -28.47 12.93 10.69
C ASP A 296 -28.06 14.40 10.59
N THR A 297 -27.46 14.76 9.45
CA THR A 297 -27.07 16.13 9.13
C THR A 297 -28.29 17.00 8.79
N ASP A 298 -28.40 18.19 9.37
CA ASP A 298 -29.30 19.25 8.92
C ASP A 298 -28.62 20.09 7.84
N THR A 299 -29.20 20.10 6.65
CA THR A 299 -28.70 20.86 5.49
C THR A 299 -28.63 22.38 5.73
N ASN A 300 -29.41 22.91 6.67
CA ASN A 300 -29.42 24.34 7.01
C ASN A 300 -28.44 24.72 8.12
N ALA A 301 -27.93 23.74 8.87
CA ALA A 301 -26.98 23.98 9.94
C ALA A 301 -25.59 24.37 9.40
N SER A 302 -24.75 24.89 10.30
CA SER A 302 -23.33 25.15 10.07
C SER A 302 -22.55 24.19 10.96
N TYR A 303 -21.55 23.53 10.38
CA TYR A 303 -20.73 22.57 11.07
C TYR A 303 -19.28 23.06 11.14
N ILE A 304 -18.57 22.60 12.16
CA ILE A 304 -17.11 22.61 12.26
C ILE A 304 -16.68 21.20 12.60
N SER A 305 -15.45 20.83 12.24
CA SER A 305 -14.92 19.50 12.52
C SER A 305 -13.53 19.58 13.12
N TYR A 306 -13.21 18.56 13.90
CA TYR A 306 -11.89 18.33 14.48
C TYR A 306 -11.51 16.87 14.28
N SER A 307 -10.32 16.64 13.75
CA SER A 307 -9.75 15.32 13.55
C SER A 307 -8.61 15.06 14.53
N HIS A 308 -8.47 13.82 14.98
CA HIS A 308 -7.28 13.34 15.68
C HIS A 308 -6.87 11.97 15.11
N GLY A 309 -5.62 11.59 15.36
CA GLY A 309 -5.08 10.30 14.92
C GLY A 309 -4.58 9.46 16.09
N VAL A 310 -4.68 8.14 15.94
CA VAL A 310 -4.13 7.17 16.89
C VAL A 310 -3.38 6.08 16.12
N TYR A 311 -2.09 5.95 16.40
CA TYR A 311 -1.23 4.91 15.84
C TYR A 311 -0.77 3.95 16.95
N LEU A 312 -1.01 2.66 16.75
CA LEU A 312 -0.50 1.59 17.62
C LEU A 312 0.75 0.98 16.99
N ARG A 313 1.93 1.27 17.55
CA ARG A 313 3.20 0.69 17.09
C ARG A 313 3.35 -0.74 17.62
N ASN A 314 2.77 -1.71 16.92
CA ASN A 314 2.88 -3.15 17.20
C ASN A 314 2.96 -3.94 15.88
N ALA A 315 3.85 -4.94 15.83
CA ALA A 315 4.09 -5.77 14.66
C ALA A 315 3.40 -7.15 14.71
N HIS A 316 2.88 -7.57 15.87
CA HIS A 316 2.24 -8.88 16.00
C HIS A 316 0.93 -8.93 15.22
N GLY A 317 0.47 -10.15 14.93
CA GLY A 317 -0.92 -10.37 14.52
C GLY A 317 -1.89 -9.74 15.51
N MET A 318 -2.85 -8.95 15.02
CA MET A 318 -3.81 -8.25 15.88
C MET A 318 -5.12 -7.96 15.13
N GLU A 319 -6.13 -7.48 15.83
CA GLU A 319 -7.40 -7.04 15.28
C GLU A 319 -7.98 -5.86 16.07
N ALA A 320 -8.78 -5.03 15.39
CA ALA A 320 -9.55 -3.98 16.03
C ALA A 320 -11.04 -4.14 15.70
N LEU A 321 -11.85 -4.36 16.74
CA LEU A 321 -13.28 -4.57 16.63
C LEU A 321 -13.98 -3.23 16.84
N MET A 322 -14.60 -2.72 15.78
CA MET A 322 -15.43 -1.52 15.79
C MET A 322 -16.87 -1.92 16.10
N GLN A 323 -17.38 -1.42 17.23
CA GLN A 323 -18.74 -1.64 17.70
C GLN A 323 -19.42 -0.30 17.93
N ASN A 324 -20.75 -0.30 18.08
CA ASN A 324 -21.46 0.90 18.50
C ASN A 324 -20.95 1.39 19.87
N GLY A 325 -20.32 2.56 19.87
CA GLY A 325 -19.83 3.24 21.07
C GLY A 325 -18.43 2.84 21.55
N ASN A 326 -17.73 1.91 20.90
CA ASN A 326 -16.34 1.58 21.27
C ASN A 326 -15.52 0.95 20.13
N ILE A 327 -14.21 0.93 20.33
CA ILE A 327 -13.25 0.12 19.58
C ILE A 327 -12.46 -0.75 20.56
N THR A 328 -12.35 -2.05 20.28
CA THR A 328 -11.57 -3.00 21.08
C THR A 328 -10.35 -3.46 20.30
N TRP A 329 -9.15 -3.24 20.83
CA TRP A 329 -7.90 -3.69 20.26
C TRP A 329 -7.49 -5.01 20.89
N ARG A 330 -7.12 -6.00 20.08
CA ARG A 330 -6.62 -7.31 20.51
C ARG A 330 -5.37 -7.66 19.76
N ALA A 331 -4.26 -7.89 20.45
CA ALA A 331 -3.00 -8.28 19.82
C ALA A 331 -2.50 -9.61 20.39
N LEU A 332 -1.83 -10.39 19.54
CA LEU A 332 -1.21 -11.67 19.89
C LEU A 332 0.10 -11.51 20.67
N GLY A 333 0.55 -10.28 20.94
CA GLY A 333 1.75 -10.01 21.71
C GLY A 333 2.20 -8.57 21.57
N GLY A 334 3.46 -8.31 21.95
CA GLY A 334 4.09 -7.00 21.80
C GLY A 334 3.84 -6.06 22.95
N SER A 335 3.58 -4.79 22.64
CA SER A 335 3.35 -3.71 23.60
C SER A 335 2.17 -2.83 23.20
N ILE A 336 1.60 -2.12 24.18
CA ILE A 336 0.68 -1.02 23.89
C ILE A 336 1.54 0.23 23.73
N ASP A 337 1.93 0.54 22.50
CA ASP A 337 2.75 1.71 22.15
C ASP A 337 1.94 2.68 21.29
N LEU A 338 1.11 3.49 21.95
CA LEU A 338 0.14 4.38 21.32
C LEU A 338 0.72 5.78 21.11
N TYR A 339 0.48 6.35 19.93
CA TYR A 339 0.80 7.73 19.59
C TYR A 339 -0.47 8.47 19.18
N PHE A 340 -0.72 9.62 19.82
CA PHE A 340 -1.88 10.47 19.60
C PHE A 340 -1.46 11.74 18.88
N PHE A 341 -2.21 12.11 17.83
CA PHE A 341 -1.98 13.28 16.99
C PHE A 341 -3.21 14.19 17.07
N ASP A 342 -3.00 15.48 17.36
CA ASP A 342 -4.08 16.41 17.67
C ASP A 342 -4.70 17.12 16.45
N GLY A 343 -4.17 17.00 15.23
CA GLY A 343 -4.74 17.68 14.07
C GLY A 343 -4.59 19.21 14.13
N PRO A 344 -5.65 20.02 13.90
CA PRO A 344 -7.07 19.70 14.08
C PRO A 344 -7.80 19.24 12.81
N THR A 345 -7.15 19.17 11.65
CA THR A 345 -7.76 18.65 10.41
C THR A 345 -7.14 17.30 10.05
N GLN A 346 -7.83 16.51 9.23
CA GLN A 346 -7.28 15.24 8.74
C GLN A 346 -5.92 15.43 8.04
N ALA A 347 -5.75 16.51 7.27
CA ALA A 347 -4.50 16.81 6.60
C ALA A 347 -3.36 17.04 7.61
N GLU A 348 -3.61 17.75 8.71
CA GLU A 348 -2.60 17.95 9.75
C GLU A 348 -2.31 16.65 10.53
N VAL A 349 -3.32 15.83 10.85
CA VAL A 349 -3.10 14.51 11.46
C VAL A 349 -2.18 13.65 10.59
N THR A 350 -2.41 13.62 9.28
CA THR A 350 -1.62 12.84 8.31
C THR A 350 -0.17 13.31 8.26
N LYS A 351 0.07 14.63 8.27
CA LYS A 351 1.43 15.20 8.34
C LYS A 351 2.10 14.89 9.67
N GLN A 352 1.38 15.01 10.78
CA GLN A 352 1.88 14.72 12.12
C GLN A 352 2.29 13.25 12.25
N TYR A 353 1.52 12.33 11.67
CA TYR A 353 1.85 10.90 11.58
C TYR A 353 3.12 10.68 10.75
N GLN A 354 3.21 11.22 9.54
CA GLN A 354 4.38 11.03 8.67
C GLN A 354 5.65 11.68 9.23
N LEU A 355 5.62 12.97 9.57
CA LEU A 355 6.78 13.69 10.11
C LEU A 355 7.17 13.19 11.50
N GLY A 356 6.19 12.74 12.27
CA GLY A 356 6.35 12.42 13.67
C GLY A 356 6.62 10.95 13.97
N ALA A 357 6.20 10.03 13.08
CA ALA A 357 6.21 8.61 13.41
C ALA A 357 6.62 7.63 12.31
N VAL A 358 6.38 7.91 11.03
CA VAL A 358 6.62 6.89 9.99
C VAL A 358 7.49 7.33 8.82
N GLY A 359 7.92 8.58 8.79
CA GLY A 359 8.71 9.16 7.72
C GLY A 359 7.86 9.65 6.54
N LEU A 360 8.48 10.51 5.72
CA LEU A 360 7.86 11.06 4.52
C LEU A 360 8.04 10.12 3.33
N PRO A 361 7.08 10.07 2.39
CA PRO A 361 7.18 9.21 1.22
C PRO A 361 8.40 9.54 0.34
N ALA A 362 8.95 8.52 -0.32
CA ALA A 362 10.01 8.69 -1.29
C ALA A 362 9.53 9.54 -2.47
N MET A 363 10.35 10.51 -2.89
CA MET A 363 10.13 11.19 -4.15
C MET A 363 10.33 10.20 -5.30
N GLN A 364 9.43 10.26 -6.27
CA GLN A 364 9.42 9.34 -7.42
C GLN A 364 10.14 9.95 -8.61
N GLN A 365 10.59 9.12 -9.56
CA GLN A 365 11.08 9.63 -10.85
C GLN A 365 9.89 10.10 -11.69
N TYR A 366 10.07 11.08 -12.57
CA TYR A 366 8.98 11.66 -13.35
C TYR A 366 8.33 10.65 -14.31
N TRP A 367 9.10 9.69 -14.83
CA TRP A 367 8.58 8.66 -15.72
C TRP A 367 7.62 7.70 -15.02
N THR A 368 7.73 7.49 -13.71
CA THR A 368 6.89 6.50 -12.99
C THR A 368 5.42 6.93 -12.90
N PHE A 369 5.11 8.15 -13.34
CA PHE A 369 3.74 8.65 -13.47
C PHE A 369 3.13 8.38 -14.85
N GLY A 370 3.91 7.85 -15.80
CA GLY A 370 3.40 7.43 -17.09
C GLY A 370 2.41 6.26 -16.98
N TYR A 371 2.02 5.71 -18.13
CA TYR A 371 1.25 4.46 -18.19
C TYR A 371 2.18 3.24 -18.24
N HIS A 372 1.81 2.19 -17.51
CA HIS A 372 2.56 0.95 -17.36
C HIS A 372 1.75 -0.24 -17.90
N GLN A 373 2.35 -1.09 -18.73
CA GLN A 373 1.74 -2.34 -19.22
C GLN A 373 2.47 -3.55 -18.65
N CYS A 374 1.73 -4.49 -18.07
CA CYS A 374 2.21 -5.76 -17.54
C CYS A 374 1.24 -6.89 -17.88
N ARG A 375 1.70 -8.13 -17.71
CA ARG A 375 0.90 -9.36 -17.75
C ARG A 375 1.77 -10.50 -17.23
N TRP A 376 1.17 -11.41 -16.47
CA TRP A 376 1.66 -12.78 -16.35
C TRP A 376 1.31 -13.54 -17.63
N GLY A 377 2.30 -14.08 -18.33
CA GLY A 377 2.12 -14.84 -19.57
C GLY A 377 2.70 -14.20 -20.83
N TYR A 378 3.52 -13.16 -20.72
CA TYR A 378 4.32 -12.70 -21.86
C TYR A 378 5.48 -13.68 -22.09
N LYS A 379 5.47 -14.40 -23.22
CA LYS A 379 6.21 -15.66 -23.33
C LYS A 379 7.68 -15.54 -23.76
N ASN A 380 8.10 -14.39 -24.29
CA ASN A 380 9.45 -14.12 -24.79
C ASN A 380 9.60 -12.66 -25.24
N TRP A 381 10.84 -12.25 -25.55
CA TRP A 381 11.15 -10.91 -26.07
C TRP A 381 10.41 -10.53 -27.37
N THR A 382 10.07 -11.47 -28.25
CA THR A 382 9.33 -11.15 -29.48
C THR A 382 7.90 -10.72 -29.17
N MET A 383 7.23 -11.44 -28.27
CA MET A 383 5.89 -11.06 -27.82
C MET A 383 5.88 -9.70 -27.11
N MET A 384 6.90 -9.43 -26.29
CA MET A 384 7.08 -8.12 -25.65
C MET A 384 7.24 -7.01 -26.70
N GLN A 385 8.04 -7.23 -27.74
CA GLN A 385 8.17 -6.28 -28.85
C GLN A 385 6.85 -6.06 -29.60
N ASP A 386 6.06 -7.11 -29.83
CA ASP A 386 4.74 -6.99 -30.47
C ASP A 386 3.78 -6.14 -29.63
N VAL A 387 3.83 -6.22 -28.30
CA VAL A 387 3.05 -5.36 -27.39
C VAL A 387 3.48 -3.90 -27.58
N VAL A 388 4.78 -3.60 -27.45
CA VAL A 388 5.35 -2.25 -27.64
C VAL A 388 4.95 -1.66 -29.01
N ASP A 389 5.09 -2.46 -30.07
CA ASP A 389 4.78 -2.06 -31.43
C ASP A 389 3.29 -1.78 -31.63
N ASN A 390 2.40 -2.52 -30.97
CA ASN A 390 0.96 -2.26 -31.03
C ASN A 390 0.59 -0.96 -30.30
N PHE A 391 1.18 -0.66 -29.13
CA PHE A 391 1.00 0.65 -28.47
C PHE A 391 1.42 1.80 -29.39
N ALA A 392 2.59 1.70 -30.01
CA ALA A 392 3.09 2.69 -30.96
C ALA A 392 2.18 2.82 -32.20
N LYS A 393 1.74 1.69 -32.77
CA LYS A 393 0.86 1.62 -33.95
C LYS A 393 -0.48 2.31 -33.75
N PHE A 394 -1.07 2.21 -32.54
CA PHE A 394 -2.34 2.85 -32.20
C PHE A 394 -2.18 4.22 -31.53
N GLU A 395 -0.94 4.68 -31.38
CA GLU A 395 -0.56 5.95 -30.73
C GLU A 395 -1.16 6.07 -29.32
N ILE A 396 -1.03 4.99 -28.55
CA ILE A 396 -1.42 4.95 -27.13
C ILE A 396 -0.15 5.21 -26.31
N PRO A 397 -0.14 6.21 -25.41
CA PRO A 397 1.01 6.43 -24.53
C PRO A 397 1.34 5.17 -23.72
N MET A 398 2.62 4.77 -23.73
CA MET A 398 3.14 3.67 -22.92
C MET A 398 4.55 4.05 -22.48
N GLU A 399 4.70 4.32 -21.20
CA GLU A 399 5.97 4.73 -20.62
C GLU A 399 6.85 3.52 -20.28
N THR A 400 6.23 2.47 -19.73
CA THR A 400 6.94 1.35 -19.14
C THR A 400 6.27 0.04 -19.50
N ILE A 401 7.06 -0.95 -19.91
CA ILE A 401 6.61 -2.33 -20.08
C ILE A 401 7.24 -3.22 -19.01
N TRP A 402 6.50 -4.20 -18.55
CA TRP A 402 6.85 -5.03 -17.40
C TRP A 402 6.85 -6.51 -17.77
N ASN A 403 7.72 -7.29 -17.13
CA ASN A 403 7.61 -8.74 -17.08
C ASN A 403 7.24 -9.22 -15.68
N ASP A 404 6.30 -10.16 -15.65
CA ASP A 404 6.07 -11.07 -14.53
C ASP A 404 7.10 -12.22 -14.56
N ILE A 405 6.94 -13.26 -13.75
CA ILE A 405 7.87 -14.37 -13.53
C ILE A 405 8.24 -15.16 -14.79
N ASP A 406 7.56 -14.94 -15.93
CA ASP A 406 7.84 -15.60 -17.22
C ASP A 406 9.28 -15.41 -17.71
N TYR A 407 9.93 -14.30 -17.34
CA TYR A 407 11.30 -14.04 -17.76
C TYR A 407 12.32 -14.95 -17.09
N MET A 408 11.97 -15.49 -15.92
CA MET A 408 12.89 -16.19 -15.04
C MET A 408 13.17 -17.60 -15.52
N PHE A 409 14.40 -18.08 -15.33
CA PHE A 409 14.74 -19.48 -15.56
C PHE A 409 14.11 -20.33 -14.46
N GLN A 410 13.02 -21.04 -14.79
CA GLN A 410 12.25 -21.85 -13.82
C GLN A 410 11.83 -21.04 -12.57
N TYR A 411 11.39 -19.80 -12.78
CA TYR A 411 10.91 -18.90 -11.70
C TYR A 411 11.97 -18.55 -10.63
N ARG A 412 13.26 -18.66 -10.98
CA ARG A 412 14.37 -18.30 -10.09
C ARG A 412 14.68 -16.81 -10.20
N ASP A 413 14.73 -16.12 -9.06
CA ASP A 413 15.22 -14.76 -9.01
C ASP A 413 16.61 -14.62 -9.61
N PHE A 414 16.85 -13.46 -10.22
CA PHE A 414 18.16 -13.07 -10.76
C PHE A 414 18.72 -14.00 -11.86
N GLU A 415 17.89 -14.81 -12.52
CA GLU A 415 18.26 -15.61 -13.69
C GLU A 415 17.19 -15.54 -14.78
N ASN A 416 17.57 -15.16 -16.00
CA ASN A 416 16.66 -15.19 -17.14
C ASN A 416 16.64 -16.57 -17.81
N ASP A 417 15.48 -17.01 -18.32
CA ASP A 417 15.40 -18.21 -19.14
C ASP A 417 16.20 -18.03 -20.44
N PRO A 418 17.21 -18.89 -20.71
CA PRO A 418 18.09 -18.71 -21.86
C PRO A 418 17.43 -19.04 -23.22
N ASN A 419 16.24 -19.64 -23.23
CA ASN A 419 15.53 -20.02 -24.45
C ASN A 419 14.47 -18.98 -24.84
N THR A 420 13.73 -18.44 -23.87
CA THR A 420 12.65 -17.48 -24.10
C THR A 420 13.07 -16.04 -23.83
N PHE A 421 13.98 -15.82 -22.88
CA PHE A 421 14.46 -14.50 -22.46
C PHE A 421 16.00 -14.35 -22.45
N PRO A 422 16.72 -14.76 -23.52
CA PRO A 422 18.18 -14.68 -23.53
C PRO A 422 18.68 -13.23 -23.37
N TYR A 423 19.78 -13.07 -22.64
CA TYR A 423 20.32 -11.76 -22.24
C TYR A 423 20.70 -10.85 -23.43
N ASP A 424 21.20 -11.40 -24.53
CA ASP A 424 21.63 -10.62 -25.69
C ASP A 424 20.44 -9.97 -26.43
N GLN A 425 19.31 -10.69 -26.53
CA GLN A 425 18.07 -10.17 -27.07
C GLN A 425 17.41 -9.20 -26.09
N GLY A 426 17.41 -9.52 -24.80
CA GLY A 426 16.90 -8.62 -23.76
C GLY A 426 17.62 -7.29 -23.75
N LYS A 427 18.95 -7.30 -23.88
CA LYS A 427 19.73 -6.08 -24.04
C LYS A 427 19.30 -5.26 -25.26
N GLN A 428 19.07 -5.89 -26.41
CA GLN A 428 18.62 -5.17 -27.62
C GLN A 428 17.23 -4.56 -27.43
N PHE A 429 16.30 -5.30 -26.81
CA PHE A 429 14.96 -4.85 -26.51
C PHE A 429 14.97 -3.63 -25.56
N ILE A 430 15.69 -3.75 -24.44
CA ILE A 430 15.80 -2.69 -23.43
C ILE A 430 16.53 -1.45 -23.98
N ASP A 431 17.64 -1.62 -24.71
CA ASP A 431 18.33 -0.51 -25.37
C ASP A 431 17.38 0.22 -26.34
N GLY A 432 16.47 -0.51 -27.01
CA GLY A 432 15.43 0.04 -27.88
C GLY A 432 14.39 0.85 -27.11
N LEU A 433 13.92 0.36 -25.96
CA LEU A 433 13.02 1.11 -25.07
C LEU A 433 13.67 2.40 -24.59
N HIS A 434 14.90 2.33 -24.08
CA HIS A 434 15.65 3.49 -23.59
C HIS A 434 15.90 4.53 -24.68
N ALA A 435 16.21 4.09 -25.91
CA ALA A 435 16.36 4.98 -27.06
C ALA A 435 15.06 5.72 -27.42
N ASN A 436 13.91 5.14 -27.11
CA ASN A 436 12.58 5.73 -27.30
C ASN A 436 12.09 6.53 -26.07
N GLY A 437 12.88 6.61 -25.00
CA GLY A 437 12.50 7.25 -23.74
C GLY A 437 11.43 6.48 -22.96
N GLN A 438 11.43 5.16 -23.10
CA GLN A 438 10.59 4.20 -22.38
C GLN A 438 11.44 3.40 -21.39
N HIS A 439 10.79 2.69 -20.47
CA HIS A 439 11.43 2.02 -19.33
C HIS A 439 11.01 0.56 -19.23
N TYR A 440 11.81 -0.23 -18.51
CA TYR A 440 11.58 -1.65 -18.26
C TYR A 440 11.63 -1.97 -16.76
N VAL A 441 10.61 -2.65 -16.27
CA VAL A 441 10.51 -3.10 -14.87
C VAL A 441 10.22 -4.60 -14.85
N THR A 442 10.68 -5.32 -13.83
CA THR A 442 10.39 -6.74 -13.70
C THR A 442 10.10 -7.11 -12.26
N ILE A 443 9.37 -8.21 -12.08
CA ILE A 443 9.13 -8.85 -10.79
C ILE A 443 10.41 -9.47 -10.22
N VAL A 444 10.54 -9.45 -8.90
CA VAL A 444 11.50 -10.21 -8.10
C VAL A 444 10.72 -10.71 -6.89
N ASP A 445 10.81 -12.01 -6.63
CA ASP A 445 10.09 -12.64 -5.53
C ASP A 445 10.86 -12.51 -4.20
N SER A 446 10.18 -12.84 -3.12
CA SER A 446 10.76 -12.78 -1.77
C SER A 446 11.49 -14.05 -1.34
N ALA A 447 11.35 -15.14 -2.09
CA ALA A 447 11.84 -16.47 -1.73
C ALA A 447 12.86 -16.99 -2.75
N ILE A 448 13.96 -17.56 -2.27
CA ILE A 448 15.07 -18.02 -3.10
C ILE A 448 15.00 -19.53 -3.30
N TYR A 449 15.04 -19.95 -4.55
CA TYR A 449 15.07 -21.36 -4.94
C TYR A 449 16.24 -22.14 -4.31
N ILE A 450 15.96 -23.38 -3.86
CA ILE A 450 16.98 -24.33 -3.38
C ILE A 450 17.27 -25.38 -4.46
N PRO A 451 18.51 -25.47 -4.96
CA PRO A 451 18.88 -26.42 -5.98
C PRO A 451 18.90 -27.87 -5.48
N ASN A 452 18.59 -28.80 -6.38
CA ASN A 452 18.62 -30.23 -6.08
C ASN A 452 20.06 -30.70 -5.79
N PRO A 453 20.35 -31.21 -4.57
CA PRO A 453 21.70 -31.61 -4.18
C PRO A 453 22.24 -32.81 -4.97
N ASP A 454 21.35 -33.62 -5.57
CA ASP A 454 21.71 -34.78 -6.40
C ASP A 454 21.96 -34.41 -7.88
N ASN A 455 21.82 -33.12 -8.24
CA ASN A 455 21.99 -32.62 -9.61
C ASN A 455 22.99 -31.46 -9.68
N GLU A 456 24.26 -31.76 -9.99
CA GLU A 456 25.31 -30.73 -10.14
C GLU A 456 24.99 -29.66 -11.20
N THR A 457 24.18 -29.99 -12.21
CA THR A 457 23.79 -29.03 -13.27
C THR A 457 22.71 -28.05 -12.83
N ASP A 458 22.14 -28.25 -11.64
CA ASP A 458 21.13 -27.38 -11.03
C ASP A 458 21.74 -26.27 -10.17
N ALA A 459 23.07 -26.11 -10.19
CA ALA A 459 23.78 -25.17 -9.35
C ALA A 459 23.21 -23.74 -9.49
N TYR A 460 22.88 -23.12 -8.35
CA TYR A 460 22.28 -21.80 -8.30
C TYR A 460 23.05 -20.92 -7.31
N SER A 461 23.84 -19.99 -7.84
CA SER A 461 24.85 -19.27 -7.07
C SER A 461 24.28 -18.28 -6.05
N VAL A 462 23.07 -17.75 -6.31
CA VAL A 462 22.37 -16.84 -5.39
C VAL A 462 22.08 -17.56 -4.07
N TYR A 463 21.50 -18.78 -4.16
CA TYR A 463 21.32 -19.64 -2.99
C TYR A 463 22.63 -20.06 -2.35
N SER A 464 23.57 -20.64 -3.10
CA SER A 464 24.80 -21.18 -2.51
C SER A 464 25.59 -20.11 -1.74
N ARG A 465 25.66 -18.88 -2.27
CA ARG A 465 26.26 -17.75 -1.57
C ARG A 465 25.49 -17.32 -0.34
N GLY A 466 24.16 -17.27 -0.41
CA GLY A 466 23.33 -16.91 0.75
C GLY A 466 23.49 -17.94 1.87
N HIS A 467 23.47 -19.22 1.52
CA HIS A 467 23.68 -20.33 2.44
C HIS A 467 25.06 -20.27 3.12
N GLU A 468 26.12 -20.00 2.36
CA GLU A 468 27.48 -19.82 2.90
C GLU A 468 27.60 -18.62 3.86
N LEU A 469 26.78 -17.58 3.67
CA LEU A 469 26.74 -16.37 4.47
C LEU A 469 25.74 -16.42 5.63
N ASP A 470 25.00 -17.52 5.77
CA ASP A 470 23.98 -17.75 6.81
C ASP A 470 22.88 -16.65 6.81
N VAL A 471 22.33 -16.31 5.64
CA VAL A 471 21.38 -15.19 5.45
C VAL A 471 19.91 -15.62 5.36
N PHE A 472 19.59 -16.89 5.63
CA PHE A 472 18.24 -17.41 5.51
C PHE A 472 17.64 -17.76 6.87
N MET A 473 16.31 -17.66 6.97
CA MET A 473 15.54 -18.07 8.16
C MET A 473 15.78 -19.54 8.50
N LYS A 474 15.60 -19.89 9.78
CA LYS A 474 15.83 -21.23 10.31
C LYS A 474 14.57 -21.81 10.95
N ASN A 475 14.53 -23.12 11.12
CA ASN A 475 13.62 -23.80 12.03
C ASN A 475 14.13 -23.64 13.48
N ALA A 476 13.26 -23.90 14.46
CA ALA A 476 13.60 -23.84 15.88
C ALA A 476 14.77 -24.76 16.31
N ASP A 477 15.06 -25.83 15.55
CA ASP A 477 16.21 -26.72 15.78
C ASP A 477 17.54 -26.22 15.18
N GLY A 478 17.52 -25.06 14.52
CA GLY A 478 18.65 -24.43 13.86
C GLY A 478 18.93 -24.90 12.42
N SER A 479 18.13 -25.83 11.88
CA SER A 479 18.19 -26.17 10.46
C SER A 479 17.61 -25.04 9.59
N GLU A 480 18.01 -24.94 8.33
CA GLU A 480 17.46 -23.94 7.40
C GLU A 480 15.96 -24.16 7.18
N TYR A 481 15.16 -23.10 7.23
CA TYR A 481 13.71 -23.17 6.99
C TYR A 481 13.46 -23.32 5.49
N ILE A 482 12.75 -24.38 5.11
CA ILE A 482 12.43 -24.67 3.70
C ILE A 482 10.93 -24.64 3.50
N GLY A 483 10.43 -23.66 2.73
CA GLY A 483 9.05 -23.57 2.27
C GLY A 483 8.92 -23.94 0.80
N ALA A 484 7.86 -23.45 0.15
CA ALA A 484 7.67 -23.57 -1.29
C ALA A 484 7.02 -22.32 -1.89
N VAL A 485 7.48 -21.88 -3.07
CA VAL A 485 6.83 -20.82 -3.88
C VAL A 485 6.92 -21.23 -5.37
N TRP A 486 6.95 -20.29 -6.30
CA TRP A 486 6.95 -20.54 -7.75
C TRP A 486 8.06 -21.48 -8.23
N PRO A 487 9.33 -21.35 -7.82
CA PRO A 487 10.39 -22.23 -8.31
C PRO A 487 10.42 -23.60 -7.60
N GLY A 488 9.47 -23.90 -6.73
CA GLY A 488 9.46 -25.11 -5.91
C GLY A 488 9.95 -24.85 -4.50
N PHE A 489 10.84 -25.69 -3.98
CA PHE A 489 11.37 -25.51 -2.63
C PHE A 489 12.24 -24.26 -2.53
N THR A 490 11.99 -23.46 -1.49
CA THR A 490 12.61 -22.15 -1.32
C THR A 490 13.06 -21.91 0.12
N VAL A 491 14.06 -21.05 0.26
CA VAL A 491 14.45 -20.39 1.51
C VAL A 491 14.03 -18.93 1.50
N PHE A 492 13.96 -18.33 2.68
CA PHE A 492 13.51 -16.95 2.86
C PHE A 492 14.65 -16.12 3.46
N PRO A 493 15.03 -14.98 2.84
CA PRO A 493 16.02 -14.08 3.40
C PRO A 493 15.63 -13.63 4.81
N ASP A 494 16.58 -13.74 5.74
CA ASP A 494 16.46 -13.20 7.09
C ASP A 494 17.08 -11.81 7.13
N TRP A 495 16.25 -10.77 7.18
CA TRP A 495 16.71 -9.38 7.21
C TRP A 495 17.43 -9.00 8.50
N HIS A 496 17.36 -9.83 9.54
CA HIS A 496 18.09 -9.66 10.79
C HIS A 496 19.52 -10.24 10.72
N ALA A 497 19.82 -11.06 9.70
CA ALA A 497 21.16 -11.61 9.50
C ALA A 497 22.15 -10.54 9.03
N GLU A 498 23.36 -10.52 9.62
CA GLU A 498 24.39 -9.49 9.39
C GLU A 498 24.71 -9.26 7.90
N ASN A 499 24.67 -10.32 7.09
CA ASN A 499 25.07 -10.29 5.68
C ASN A 499 23.90 -10.23 4.69
N ALA A 500 22.64 -10.30 5.13
CA ALA A 500 21.50 -10.46 4.22
C ALA A 500 21.33 -9.27 3.26
N SER A 501 21.33 -8.05 3.78
CA SER A 501 21.21 -6.83 2.96
C SER A 501 22.35 -6.69 1.94
N GLN A 502 23.58 -7.08 2.32
CA GLN A 502 24.73 -7.04 1.41
C GLN A 502 24.61 -8.13 0.34
N TRP A 503 24.25 -9.35 0.72
CA TRP A 503 24.02 -10.45 -0.23
C TRP A 503 22.92 -10.11 -1.24
N TRP A 504 21.81 -9.52 -0.79
CA TRP A 504 20.72 -9.07 -1.67
C TRP A 504 21.21 -8.01 -2.66
N THR A 505 21.93 -7.00 -2.17
CA THR A 505 22.53 -5.95 -2.99
C THR A 505 23.46 -6.52 -4.05
N GLU A 506 24.36 -7.43 -3.67
CA GLU A 506 25.32 -8.03 -4.60
C GLU A 506 24.64 -8.94 -5.61
N SER A 507 23.60 -9.68 -5.22
CA SER A 507 22.80 -10.51 -6.14
C SER A 507 22.12 -9.66 -7.21
N LEU A 508 21.44 -8.57 -6.80
CA LEU A 508 20.84 -7.62 -7.73
C LEU A 508 21.89 -6.97 -8.64
N MET A 509 23.01 -6.49 -8.10
CA MET A 509 24.09 -5.87 -8.87
C MET A 509 24.70 -6.82 -9.90
N ASN A 510 24.87 -8.10 -9.56
CA ASN A 510 25.42 -9.09 -10.47
C ASN A 510 24.46 -9.38 -11.63
N TRP A 511 23.18 -9.55 -11.35
CA TRP A 511 22.18 -9.76 -12.41
C TRP A 511 21.95 -8.52 -13.27
N TYR A 512 21.97 -7.32 -12.68
CA TYR A 512 21.86 -6.05 -13.39
C TYR A 512 22.91 -5.85 -14.50
N GLN A 513 24.09 -6.48 -14.37
CA GLN A 513 25.11 -6.44 -15.43
C GLN A 513 24.63 -7.09 -16.75
N ASN A 514 23.67 -8.00 -16.66
CA ASN A 514 23.09 -8.69 -17.81
C ASN A 514 21.78 -8.02 -18.28
N VAL A 515 20.97 -7.50 -17.36
CA VAL A 515 19.66 -6.89 -17.65
C VAL A 515 19.53 -5.55 -16.93
N GLN A 516 19.52 -4.46 -17.70
CA GLN A 516 19.50 -3.10 -17.17
C GLN A 516 18.07 -2.60 -16.93
N VAL A 517 17.43 -3.10 -15.86
CA VAL A 517 16.09 -2.65 -15.44
C VAL A 517 16.08 -1.21 -14.92
N ASP A 518 14.92 -0.55 -14.95
CA ASP A 518 14.72 0.82 -14.46
C ASP A 518 14.04 0.88 -13.08
N GLY A 519 13.49 -0.24 -12.63
CA GLY A 519 12.88 -0.41 -11.31
C GLY A 519 12.57 -1.89 -11.03
N ILE A 520 12.12 -2.17 -9.81
CA ILE A 520 11.83 -3.53 -9.34
C ILE A 520 10.40 -3.59 -8.80
N TRP A 521 9.71 -4.67 -9.13
CA TRP A 521 8.47 -5.07 -8.49
C TRP A 521 8.79 -6.17 -7.48
N ILE A 522 8.58 -5.91 -6.19
CA ILE A 522 8.78 -6.90 -5.14
C ILE A 522 7.45 -7.57 -4.82
N ASP A 523 7.39 -8.88 -4.99
CA ASP A 523 6.18 -9.68 -4.77
C ASP A 523 6.37 -10.81 -3.75
N MET A 524 5.26 -11.43 -3.34
CA MET A 524 5.22 -12.57 -2.41
C MET A 524 5.80 -12.25 -1.02
N SER A 525 5.69 -10.99 -0.59
CA SER A 525 6.47 -10.38 0.51
C SER A 525 5.77 -10.29 1.86
N GLU A 526 4.63 -10.97 2.02
CA GLU A 526 3.90 -11.02 3.29
C GLU A 526 4.65 -11.64 4.48
N VAL A 527 5.41 -12.75 4.40
CA VAL A 527 5.97 -13.51 3.27
C VAL A 527 5.22 -14.81 2.95
N SER A 528 4.89 -15.02 1.67
CA SER A 528 4.07 -16.14 1.21
C SER A 528 4.84 -17.47 1.10
N SER A 529 4.17 -18.57 1.42
CA SER A 529 4.66 -19.95 1.24
C SER A 529 3.50 -20.89 0.92
N PHE A 530 3.61 -21.67 -0.15
CA PHE A 530 2.61 -22.64 -0.62
C PHE A 530 2.65 -23.97 0.17
N CYS A 531 3.13 -23.93 1.40
CA CYS A 531 3.04 -25.06 2.31
C CYS A 531 3.00 -24.57 3.76
N VAL A 532 2.19 -25.25 4.57
CA VAL A 532 2.06 -25.02 6.00
C VAL A 532 3.24 -25.65 6.71
N GLY A 533 4.07 -24.83 7.34
CA GLY A 533 5.30 -25.28 7.98
C GLY A 533 6.45 -25.50 7.00
N SER A 534 7.61 -25.92 7.52
CA SER A 534 8.73 -26.30 6.67
C SER A 534 8.47 -27.65 5.98
N CYS A 535 8.50 -27.68 4.65
CA CYS A 535 8.04 -28.82 3.84
C CYS A 535 9.10 -29.50 2.95
N GLY A 536 10.28 -28.89 2.74
CA GLY A 536 11.30 -29.45 1.83
C GLY A 536 12.42 -30.29 2.50
N THR A 537 12.48 -30.32 3.83
CA THR A 537 13.55 -31.01 4.57
C THR A 537 13.62 -32.50 4.24
N GLY A 538 14.78 -32.95 3.74
CA GLY A 538 15.01 -34.34 3.31
C GLY A 538 14.34 -34.72 1.97
N GLN A 539 13.65 -33.78 1.31
CA GLN A 539 12.91 -33.99 0.07
C GLN A 539 13.43 -33.14 -1.10
N LEU A 540 14.52 -32.38 -0.94
CA LEU A 540 15.09 -31.51 -1.98
C LEU A 540 15.35 -32.23 -3.32
N HIS A 541 15.64 -33.55 -3.29
CA HIS A 541 15.83 -34.37 -4.50
C HIS A 541 14.58 -34.46 -5.39
N MET A 542 13.39 -34.17 -4.84
CA MET A 542 12.11 -34.18 -5.56
C MET A 542 11.97 -32.97 -6.51
N ASN A 543 12.60 -31.84 -6.17
CA ASN A 543 12.67 -30.61 -6.96
C ASN A 543 11.33 -30.27 -7.68
N PRO A 544 10.25 -29.98 -6.94
CA PRO A 544 8.97 -29.63 -7.54
C PRO A 544 9.14 -28.36 -8.38
N VAL A 545 8.45 -28.29 -9.50
CA VAL A 545 8.49 -27.12 -10.41
C VAL A 545 7.09 -26.60 -10.72
N HIS A 546 6.11 -27.04 -9.93
CA HIS A 546 4.71 -26.65 -10.03
C HIS A 546 4.12 -26.48 -8.61
N PRO A 547 3.36 -25.40 -8.33
CA PRO A 547 2.73 -25.18 -7.03
C PRO A 547 1.69 -26.26 -6.69
N PRO A 548 1.25 -26.39 -5.42
CA PRO A 548 0.30 -27.41 -4.98
C PRO A 548 -1.16 -27.16 -5.40
N PHE A 549 -1.41 -26.14 -6.22
CA PHE A 549 -2.70 -25.76 -6.76
C PHE A 549 -2.63 -25.61 -8.29
N ASP A 550 -3.78 -25.75 -8.96
CA ASP A 550 -3.87 -25.63 -10.41
C ASP A 550 -3.68 -24.17 -10.84
N LEU A 551 -2.82 -23.93 -11.84
CA LEU A 551 -2.59 -22.60 -12.40
C LEU A 551 -3.73 -22.17 -13.34
N PRO A 552 -3.96 -20.85 -13.54
CA PRO A 552 -4.93 -20.37 -14.51
C PRO A 552 -4.67 -20.98 -15.90
N GLY A 553 -5.72 -21.56 -16.49
CA GLY A 553 -5.68 -22.20 -17.80
C GLY A 553 -5.40 -23.70 -17.79
N GLU A 554 -5.01 -24.26 -16.65
CA GLU A 554 -4.85 -25.71 -16.53
C GLU A 554 -6.20 -26.45 -16.55
N PRO A 555 -6.23 -27.74 -16.93
CA PRO A 555 -7.47 -28.51 -16.97
C PRO A 555 -8.18 -28.54 -15.60
N GLY A 556 -9.30 -27.83 -15.47
CA GLY A 556 -10.05 -27.70 -14.21
C GLY A 556 -9.99 -26.31 -13.59
N SER A 557 -9.06 -25.47 -14.06
CA SER A 557 -8.76 -24.11 -13.58
C SER A 557 -8.78 -23.07 -14.72
N VAL A 558 -9.64 -23.28 -15.72
CA VAL A 558 -9.90 -22.24 -16.75
C VAL A 558 -10.92 -21.26 -16.19
N ASP A 559 -10.61 -19.96 -16.24
CA ASP A 559 -11.54 -18.91 -15.82
C ASP A 559 -12.55 -18.60 -16.95
N TYR A 560 -13.83 -18.66 -16.59
CA TYR A 560 -14.96 -18.34 -17.47
C TYR A 560 -15.81 -17.18 -16.93
N ASN A 561 -15.35 -16.52 -15.88
CA ASN A 561 -15.99 -15.38 -15.27
C ASN A 561 -15.72 -14.13 -16.09
N TYR A 562 -16.75 -13.28 -16.16
CA TYR A 562 -16.74 -11.98 -16.82
C TYR A 562 -17.45 -10.98 -15.90
N PRO A 563 -17.19 -9.67 -16.06
CA PRO A 563 -17.78 -8.65 -15.22
C PRO A 563 -19.31 -8.61 -15.27
N GLU A 564 -19.87 -7.98 -14.24
CA GLU A 564 -21.30 -7.71 -14.12
C GLU A 564 -21.80 -6.95 -15.35
N GLY A 565 -22.91 -7.42 -15.94
CA GLY A 565 -23.48 -6.85 -17.16
C GLY A 565 -23.02 -7.50 -18.48
N PHE A 566 -22.00 -8.37 -18.47
CA PHE A 566 -21.50 -9.03 -19.68
C PHE A 566 -22.56 -9.86 -20.43
N ASN A 567 -23.51 -10.44 -19.71
CA ASN A 567 -24.66 -11.15 -20.30
C ASN A 567 -25.55 -10.25 -21.18
N VAL A 568 -25.52 -8.94 -20.98
CA VAL A 568 -26.24 -7.94 -21.78
C VAL A 568 -25.35 -7.43 -22.92
N THR A 569 -24.09 -7.10 -22.65
CA THR A 569 -23.16 -6.56 -23.66
C THR A 569 -22.75 -7.61 -24.70
N ASN A 570 -22.59 -8.88 -24.30
CA ASN A 570 -22.24 -10.00 -25.18
C ASN A 570 -22.92 -11.33 -24.76
N SER A 571 -24.23 -11.39 -24.95
CA SER A 571 -25.05 -12.56 -24.60
C SER A 571 -24.60 -13.90 -25.21
N THR A 572 -23.96 -13.89 -26.40
CA THR A 572 -23.53 -15.12 -27.08
C THR A 572 -22.31 -15.71 -26.41
N GLU A 573 -21.28 -14.90 -26.18
CA GLU A 573 -20.06 -15.36 -25.50
C GLU A 573 -20.36 -15.71 -24.05
N TYR A 574 -21.20 -14.92 -23.36
CA TYR A 574 -21.66 -15.23 -22.02
C TYR A 574 -22.33 -16.62 -21.94
N ALA A 575 -23.19 -16.98 -22.89
CA ALA A 575 -23.84 -18.29 -22.91
C ALA A 575 -22.83 -19.44 -23.12
N ILE A 576 -21.79 -19.21 -23.93
CA ILE A 576 -20.70 -20.17 -24.15
C ILE A 576 -19.87 -20.33 -22.87
N ALA A 577 -19.41 -19.23 -22.28
CA ALA A 577 -18.62 -19.21 -21.06
C ALA A 577 -19.39 -19.85 -19.88
N SER A 578 -20.66 -19.49 -19.70
CA SER A 578 -21.53 -20.07 -18.68
C SER A 578 -21.73 -21.59 -18.88
N SER A 579 -21.88 -22.05 -20.12
CA SER A 579 -21.97 -23.48 -20.41
C SER A 579 -20.66 -24.22 -20.12
N LYS A 580 -19.50 -23.63 -20.43
CA LYS A 580 -18.20 -24.23 -20.15
C LYS A 580 -17.89 -24.26 -18.66
N SER A 581 -18.18 -23.17 -17.95
CA SER A 581 -18.10 -23.07 -16.49
C SER A 581 -18.92 -24.17 -15.83
N ALA A 582 -20.19 -24.36 -16.24
CA ALA A 582 -21.03 -25.42 -15.71
C ALA A 582 -20.48 -26.85 -15.97
N ILE A 583 -19.84 -27.07 -17.13
CA ILE A 583 -19.19 -28.34 -17.46
C ILE A 583 -17.97 -28.58 -16.55
N GLN A 584 -17.13 -27.57 -16.34
CA GLN A 584 -15.96 -27.65 -15.46
C GLN A 584 -16.38 -27.91 -14.01
N VAL A 585 -17.36 -27.15 -13.49
CA VAL A 585 -17.90 -27.36 -12.13
C VAL A 585 -18.48 -28.76 -11.97
N ALA A 586 -19.21 -29.27 -12.97
CA ALA A 586 -19.74 -30.63 -12.94
C ALA A 586 -18.65 -31.71 -12.95
N ALA A 587 -17.56 -31.48 -13.70
CA ALA A 587 -16.40 -32.37 -13.73
C ALA A 587 -15.68 -32.39 -12.37
N ASN A 588 -15.48 -31.22 -11.76
CA ASN A 588 -14.82 -31.10 -10.45
C ASN A 588 -15.68 -31.70 -9.33
N SER A 589 -17.00 -31.45 -9.34
CA SER A 589 -17.94 -31.94 -8.32
C SER A 589 -18.07 -33.47 -8.29
N ALA A 590 -17.75 -34.17 -9.39
CA ALA A 590 -17.80 -35.64 -9.45
C ALA A 590 -16.74 -36.35 -8.58
N THR A 591 -15.81 -35.59 -7.98
CA THR A 591 -14.72 -36.11 -7.13
C THR A 591 -14.88 -35.78 -5.64
N MET A 592 -15.91 -35.03 -5.23
CA MET A 592 -16.10 -34.65 -3.84
C MET A 592 -16.78 -35.75 -3.02
N THR A 593 -16.07 -36.28 -2.02
CA THR A 593 -16.64 -37.11 -0.95
C THR A 593 -17.19 -36.25 0.18
N SER A 594 -18.28 -36.72 0.80
CA SER A 594 -18.92 -36.11 1.97
C SER A 594 -17.91 -35.82 3.09
N THR A 595 -17.72 -34.55 3.43
CA THR A 595 -16.92 -34.11 4.59
C THR A 595 -17.68 -34.38 5.88
N THR A 596 -17.06 -35.16 6.78
CA THR A 596 -17.45 -35.21 8.19
C THR A 596 -17.09 -33.89 8.86
N THR A 597 -17.95 -33.38 9.74
CA THR A 597 -17.66 -32.20 10.56
C THR A 597 -16.44 -32.50 11.44
N GLN A 598 -15.27 -31.95 11.09
CA GLN A 598 -14.09 -32.02 11.94
C GLN A 598 -14.25 -30.99 13.07
N PRO A 599 -13.84 -31.32 14.31
CA PRO A 599 -13.81 -30.33 15.38
C PRO A 599 -12.82 -29.21 15.07
N TYR A 600 -13.08 -28.00 15.56
CA TYR A 600 -12.11 -26.91 15.55
C TYR A 600 -11.02 -27.17 16.60
N LEU A 601 -9.76 -26.93 16.24
CA LEU A 601 -8.65 -26.94 17.17
C LEU A 601 -8.79 -25.75 18.14
N ARG A 602 -8.68 -26.03 19.44
CA ARG A 602 -8.61 -25.02 20.49
C ARG A 602 -7.44 -25.34 21.38
N THR A 603 -6.53 -24.39 21.54
CA THR A 603 -5.38 -24.51 22.42
C THR A 603 -5.67 -23.77 23.72
N THR A 604 -5.02 -24.20 24.81
CA THR A 604 -5.16 -23.56 26.13
C THR A 604 -3.80 -23.04 26.58
N PRO A 605 -3.75 -21.88 27.25
CA PRO A 605 -2.48 -21.35 27.75
C PRO A 605 -1.75 -22.35 28.66
N THR A 606 -0.44 -22.47 28.45
CA THR A 606 0.46 -23.25 29.31
C THR A 606 1.46 -22.29 29.92
N ALA A 607 1.52 -22.22 31.26
CA ALA A 607 2.36 -21.26 31.95
C ALA A 607 3.83 -21.34 31.50
N GLY A 608 4.36 -20.22 31.01
CA GLY A 608 5.74 -20.08 30.54
C GLY A 608 6.05 -20.76 29.19
N VAL A 609 5.03 -21.16 28.43
CA VAL A 609 5.20 -21.76 27.09
C VAL A 609 4.26 -21.06 26.11
N ARG A 610 4.84 -20.43 25.08
CA ARG A 610 4.07 -19.89 23.96
C ARG A 610 3.70 -21.00 22.98
N ASN A 611 2.45 -21.04 22.52
CA ASN A 611 2.08 -21.80 21.33
C ASN A 611 1.97 -20.80 20.16
N VAL A 612 3.05 -20.63 19.41
CA VAL A 612 3.11 -19.60 18.36
C VAL A 612 2.43 -20.04 17.06
N ASP A 613 2.45 -21.34 16.75
CA ASP A 613 1.77 -21.89 15.58
C ASP A 613 0.24 -21.83 15.76
N HIS A 614 -0.25 -22.17 16.96
CA HIS A 614 -1.69 -22.16 17.29
C HIS A 614 -1.93 -21.42 18.61
N PRO A 615 -1.83 -20.07 18.64
CA PRO A 615 -2.04 -19.29 19.86
C PRO A 615 -3.43 -19.51 20.45
N PRO A 616 -3.59 -19.44 21.79
CA PRO A 616 -4.90 -19.67 22.42
C PRO A 616 -5.98 -18.66 22.00
N TYR A 617 -5.58 -17.47 21.53
CA TYR A 617 -6.46 -16.53 20.83
C TYR A 617 -6.24 -16.64 19.32
N VAL A 618 -7.30 -16.95 18.58
CA VAL A 618 -7.35 -17.02 17.12
C VAL A 618 -7.94 -15.72 16.59
N ILE A 619 -7.12 -14.92 15.90
CA ILE A 619 -7.57 -13.70 15.20
C ILE A 619 -8.45 -14.04 14.01
N ASN A 620 -9.22 -13.07 13.52
CA ASN A 620 -10.05 -13.21 12.32
C ASN A 620 -9.24 -13.14 11.01
N ASN A 621 -8.24 -14.02 10.85
CA ASN A 621 -7.45 -14.17 9.62
C ASN A 621 -8.28 -14.91 8.55
N GLN A 622 -8.42 -14.33 7.35
CA GLN A 622 -9.23 -14.90 6.27
C GLN A 622 -8.76 -16.29 5.82
N LEU A 623 -7.45 -16.55 5.87
CA LEU A 623 -6.86 -17.83 5.49
C LEU A 623 -6.89 -18.88 6.61
N GLY A 624 -7.41 -18.51 7.79
CA GLY A 624 -7.50 -19.38 8.96
C GLY A 624 -6.18 -19.45 9.73
N ASP A 625 -5.52 -20.61 9.69
CA ASP A 625 -4.23 -20.85 10.36
C ASP A 625 -3.19 -19.83 9.89
N LEU A 626 -2.38 -19.32 10.83
CA LEU A 626 -1.38 -18.27 10.59
C LEU A 626 -0.30 -18.69 9.61
N ALA A 627 -0.07 -20.01 9.45
CA ALA A 627 0.92 -20.57 8.54
C ALA A 627 0.39 -20.89 7.13
N VAL A 628 -0.90 -20.64 6.84
CA VAL A 628 -1.46 -20.87 5.49
C VAL A 628 -1.10 -19.70 4.59
N HIS A 629 -0.46 -20.00 3.44
CA HIS A 629 0.15 -19.01 2.55
C HIS A 629 1.11 -18.03 3.27
N ALA A 630 1.83 -18.54 4.27
CA ALA A 630 2.79 -17.75 5.03
C ALA A 630 3.98 -18.62 5.50
N VAL A 631 5.12 -18.00 5.75
CA VAL A 631 6.17 -18.65 6.55
C VAL A 631 5.61 -18.96 7.95
N ALA A 632 5.97 -20.13 8.49
CA ALA A 632 5.39 -20.60 9.75
C ALA A 632 5.75 -19.68 10.92
N PRO A 633 4.82 -19.44 11.87
CA PRO A 633 5.08 -18.59 13.02
C PRO A 633 6.29 -19.00 13.87
N ASN A 634 6.63 -20.30 13.91
CA ASN A 634 7.80 -20.81 14.63
C ASN A 634 9.13 -20.74 13.85
N ALA A 635 9.15 -20.24 12.61
CA ALA A 635 10.40 -19.94 11.92
C ALA A 635 11.20 -18.92 12.74
N THR A 636 12.52 -19.11 12.80
CA THR A 636 13.41 -18.42 13.71
C THR A 636 14.45 -17.63 12.94
N HIS A 637 14.57 -16.35 13.24
CA HIS A 637 15.58 -15.44 12.72
C HIS A 637 16.94 -15.66 13.39
N SER A 638 18.00 -15.15 12.77
CA SER A 638 19.39 -15.30 13.23
C SER A 638 19.67 -14.72 14.61
N ASP A 639 18.86 -13.76 15.08
CA ASP A 639 18.91 -13.18 16.42
C ASP A 639 18.01 -13.90 17.44
N GLY A 640 17.30 -14.96 17.02
CA GLY A 640 16.42 -15.77 17.86
C GLY A 640 14.97 -15.28 17.94
N VAL A 641 14.61 -14.21 17.22
CA VAL A 641 13.21 -13.77 17.09
C VAL A 641 12.42 -14.81 16.30
N GLU A 642 11.17 -15.06 16.69
CA GLU A 642 10.26 -15.94 15.95
C GLU A 642 9.45 -15.12 14.94
N GLU A 643 9.17 -15.68 13.76
CA GLU A 643 8.36 -15.05 12.71
C GLU A 643 7.00 -14.58 13.24
N TYR A 644 6.41 -15.30 14.20
CA TYR A 644 5.20 -14.90 14.94
C TYR A 644 5.22 -13.44 15.45
N ASP A 645 6.38 -12.98 15.90
CA ASP A 645 6.56 -11.68 16.53
C ASP A 645 6.71 -10.53 15.49
N ILE A 646 7.12 -10.86 14.26
CA ILE A 646 7.55 -9.89 13.24
C ILE A 646 7.03 -10.13 11.82
N HIS A 647 6.16 -11.11 11.60
CA HIS A 647 5.63 -11.48 10.28
C HIS A 647 5.23 -10.28 9.42
N ASN A 648 4.46 -9.36 10.02
CA ASN A 648 3.98 -8.14 9.37
C ASN A 648 5.10 -7.15 8.94
N LEU A 649 6.37 -7.41 9.24
CA LEU A 649 7.51 -6.55 8.92
C LEU A 649 8.30 -7.02 7.70
N PHE A 650 8.13 -8.27 7.23
CA PHE A 650 8.93 -8.81 6.13
C PHE A 650 8.88 -7.89 4.90
N GLY A 651 7.68 -7.48 4.50
CA GLY A 651 7.46 -6.53 3.40
C GLY A 651 8.20 -5.20 3.59
N LEU A 652 8.16 -4.60 4.79
CA LEU A 652 8.90 -3.37 5.08
C LEU A 652 10.42 -3.55 4.91
N GLU A 653 10.94 -4.68 5.39
CA GLU A 653 12.37 -4.96 5.42
C GLU A 653 12.94 -5.26 4.03
N ILE A 654 12.26 -6.08 3.21
CA ILE A 654 12.68 -6.33 1.84
C ILE A 654 12.60 -5.06 0.98
N LEU A 655 11.60 -4.20 1.19
CA LEU A 655 11.50 -2.93 0.46
C LEU A 655 12.63 -1.98 0.84
N ASN A 656 13.01 -1.91 2.12
CA ASN A 656 14.16 -1.15 2.58
C ASN A 656 15.48 -1.73 2.00
N ALA A 657 15.68 -3.05 2.06
CA ALA A 657 16.85 -3.71 1.50
C ALA A 657 16.98 -3.46 -0.02
N THR A 658 15.86 -3.56 -0.75
CA THR A 658 15.80 -3.33 -2.20
C THR A 658 16.03 -1.86 -2.54
N TYR A 659 15.52 -0.91 -1.75
CA TYR A 659 15.79 0.51 -1.93
C TYR A 659 17.29 0.79 -1.85
N ASN A 660 17.94 0.29 -0.80
CA ASN A 660 19.39 0.44 -0.63
C ASN A 660 20.18 -0.26 -1.73
N ALA A 661 19.75 -1.45 -2.18
CA ALA A 661 20.36 -2.14 -3.30
C ALA A 661 20.27 -1.31 -4.60
N LEU A 662 19.09 -0.77 -4.93
CA LEU A 662 18.91 0.05 -6.12
C LEU A 662 19.70 1.35 -6.10
N THR A 663 19.86 2.01 -4.94
CA THR A 663 20.71 3.21 -4.85
C THR A 663 22.19 2.93 -5.16
N GLN A 664 22.64 1.69 -4.94
CA GLN A 664 24.01 1.23 -5.25
C GLN A 664 24.14 0.69 -6.67
N THR A 665 23.08 0.07 -7.20
CA THR A 665 23.03 -0.48 -8.56
C THR A 665 22.83 0.62 -9.61
N ILE A 666 21.84 1.49 -9.42
CA ILE A 666 21.46 2.58 -10.34
C ILE A 666 21.89 3.92 -9.72
N THR A 667 23.20 4.13 -9.66
CA THR A 667 23.80 5.21 -8.86
C THR A 667 23.27 6.60 -9.22
N GLY A 668 22.88 7.37 -8.22
CA GLY A 668 22.48 8.77 -8.37
C GLY A 668 21.03 8.99 -8.79
N LYS A 669 20.27 7.94 -9.14
CA LYS A 669 18.84 8.02 -9.44
C LYS A 669 17.99 7.62 -8.25
N ARG A 670 16.74 8.10 -8.18
CA ARG A 670 15.75 7.65 -7.21
C ARG A 670 15.35 6.21 -7.53
N PRO A 671 15.37 5.28 -6.56
CA PRO A 671 14.80 3.95 -6.78
C PRO A 671 13.32 4.02 -7.16
N PHE A 672 12.87 3.12 -8.04
CA PHE A 672 11.46 2.85 -8.26
C PHE A 672 11.17 1.42 -7.84
N ILE A 673 10.33 1.29 -6.82
CA ILE A 673 9.89 0.01 -6.26
C ILE A 673 8.38 0.05 -6.13
N ILE A 674 7.72 -1.03 -6.57
CA ILE A 674 6.32 -1.32 -6.26
C ILE A 674 6.31 -2.61 -5.44
N GLY A 675 5.87 -2.53 -4.18
CA GLY A 675 5.87 -3.64 -3.22
C GLY A 675 4.46 -4.11 -2.86
N ARG A 676 4.29 -5.43 -2.64
CA ARG A 676 2.99 -5.99 -2.25
C ARG A 676 2.73 -5.76 -0.77
N SER A 677 3.47 -6.45 0.09
CA SER A 677 3.32 -6.30 1.53
C SER A 677 3.95 -4.99 2.00
N THR A 678 3.24 -4.30 2.89
CA THR A 678 3.67 -3.01 3.44
C THR A 678 3.39 -2.95 4.94
N PHE A 679 4.21 -2.20 5.67
CA PHE A 679 3.94 -1.80 7.04
C PHE A 679 3.96 -0.28 7.17
N ALA A 680 3.50 0.24 8.31
CA ALA A 680 3.64 1.66 8.66
C ALA A 680 5.07 2.18 8.39
N GLY A 681 5.23 3.10 7.43
CA GLY A 681 6.51 3.68 7.02
C GLY A 681 7.11 3.14 5.72
N ALA A 682 6.49 2.14 5.08
CA ALA A 682 6.96 1.57 3.81
C ALA A 682 7.03 2.61 2.66
N GLY A 683 6.23 3.67 2.73
CA GLY A 683 6.24 4.76 1.73
C GLY A 683 7.58 5.48 1.60
N GLN A 684 8.47 5.38 2.59
CA GLN A 684 9.85 5.90 2.51
C GLN A 684 10.71 5.19 1.46
N TYR A 685 10.31 3.99 1.04
CA TYR A 685 11.10 3.10 0.19
C TYR A 685 10.38 2.77 -1.12
N ALA A 686 9.06 2.53 -1.09
CA ALA A 686 8.34 2.00 -2.23
C ALA A 686 6.94 2.62 -2.39
N GLY A 687 6.43 2.53 -3.62
CA GLY A 687 5.00 2.54 -3.87
C GLY A 687 4.40 1.16 -3.64
N HIS A 688 3.09 1.06 -3.84
CA HIS A 688 2.30 -0.14 -3.62
C HIS A 688 1.23 -0.25 -4.73
N TRP A 689 0.75 -1.45 -5.02
CA TRP A 689 -0.40 -1.65 -5.90
C TRP A 689 -1.47 -2.42 -5.15
N GLY A 690 -2.73 -2.27 -5.55
CA GLY A 690 -3.86 -2.84 -4.83
C GLY A 690 -3.96 -4.37 -4.82
N GLY A 691 -2.91 -5.11 -5.18
CA GLY A 691 -2.86 -6.57 -5.22
C GLY A 691 -3.69 -7.21 -6.34
N ASP A 692 -3.95 -8.50 -6.17
CA ASP A 692 -4.61 -9.40 -7.11
C ASP A 692 -6.13 -9.15 -7.14
N ASN A 693 -6.53 -8.00 -7.68
CA ASN A 693 -7.92 -7.63 -7.83
C ASN A 693 -8.63 -8.40 -8.95
N TYR A 694 -9.96 -8.35 -8.95
CA TYR A 694 -10.77 -9.05 -9.96
C TYR A 694 -11.23 -8.10 -11.06
N ALA A 695 -11.45 -8.64 -12.27
CA ALA A 695 -12.08 -7.96 -13.39
C ALA A 695 -13.60 -7.79 -13.17
N THR A 696 -13.96 -7.04 -12.12
CA THR A 696 -15.35 -6.75 -11.70
C THR A 696 -15.55 -5.26 -11.46
N TRP A 697 -16.79 -4.79 -11.59
CA TRP A 697 -17.15 -3.39 -11.30
C TRP A 697 -16.97 -3.05 -9.82
N GLU A 698 -17.16 -4.04 -8.95
CA GLU A 698 -16.91 -3.95 -7.53
C GLU A 698 -15.44 -3.66 -7.20
N SER A 699 -14.50 -4.42 -7.78
CA SER A 699 -13.06 -4.20 -7.60
C SER A 699 -12.64 -2.82 -8.11
N MET A 700 -13.20 -2.37 -9.24
CA MET A 700 -12.96 -1.01 -9.73
C MET A 700 -13.46 0.06 -8.75
N LEU A 701 -14.61 -0.15 -8.12
CA LEU A 701 -15.14 0.77 -7.10
C LEU A 701 -14.24 0.84 -5.88
N PHE A 702 -13.86 -0.31 -5.31
CA PHE A 702 -13.07 -0.38 -4.08
C PHE A 702 -11.61 0.07 -4.27
N SER A 703 -11.12 0.15 -5.51
CA SER A 703 -9.82 0.77 -5.80
C SER A 703 -9.73 2.24 -5.34
N ILE A 704 -10.86 2.97 -5.25
CA ILE A 704 -10.89 4.36 -4.78
C ILE A 704 -10.62 4.46 -3.27
N PRO A 705 -11.41 3.83 -2.37
CA PRO A 705 -11.13 3.88 -0.94
C PRO A 705 -9.75 3.29 -0.59
N GLN A 706 -9.32 2.19 -1.24
CA GLN A 706 -7.98 1.64 -1.03
C GLN A 706 -6.88 2.68 -1.34
N ALA A 707 -7.00 3.42 -2.45
CA ALA A 707 -6.06 4.48 -2.79
C ALA A 707 -6.03 5.64 -1.78
N LEU A 708 -7.18 5.94 -1.18
CA LEU A 708 -7.31 6.99 -0.18
C LEU A 708 -6.69 6.56 1.16
N ASP A 709 -6.87 5.31 1.56
CA ASP A 709 -6.21 4.75 2.74
C ASP A 709 -4.69 4.71 2.56
N MET A 710 -4.19 4.32 1.39
CA MET A 710 -2.75 4.36 1.09
C MET A 710 -2.19 5.78 1.11
N ALA A 711 -2.95 6.78 0.64
CA ALA A 711 -2.57 8.18 0.77
C ALA A 711 -2.50 8.63 2.25
N LEU A 712 -3.41 8.14 3.12
CA LEU A 712 -3.38 8.39 4.56
C LEU A 712 -2.16 7.73 5.22
N PHE A 713 -1.77 6.52 4.79
CA PHE A 713 -0.62 5.79 5.33
C PHE A 713 0.74 6.34 4.89
N GLY A 714 0.75 7.37 4.04
CA GLY A 714 1.98 7.95 3.50
C GLY A 714 2.58 7.13 2.35
N ILE A 715 1.75 6.40 1.59
CA ILE A 715 2.13 5.63 0.41
C ILE A 715 1.38 6.19 -0.81
N PRO A 716 1.70 7.41 -1.27
CA PRO A 716 0.92 8.08 -2.32
C PRO A 716 1.16 7.49 -3.71
N MET A 717 2.25 6.74 -3.97
CA MET A 717 2.46 6.03 -5.24
C MET A 717 1.66 4.73 -5.22
N PHE A 718 0.36 4.86 -5.45
CA PHE A 718 -0.60 3.75 -5.41
C PHE A 718 -1.49 3.70 -6.64
N GLY A 719 -1.86 2.48 -7.04
CA GLY A 719 -2.97 2.21 -7.94
C GLY A 719 -3.32 0.72 -8.01
N ALA A 720 -4.55 0.40 -8.38
CA ALA A 720 -4.98 -0.99 -8.61
C ALA A 720 -4.66 -1.44 -10.03
N ASP A 721 -4.63 -2.74 -10.27
CA ASP A 721 -4.43 -3.28 -11.62
C ASP A 721 -5.65 -2.98 -12.49
N THR A 722 -5.42 -2.16 -13.49
CA THR A 722 -6.47 -1.58 -14.33
C THR A 722 -7.05 -2.63 -15.25
N CYS A 723 -8.38 -2.69 -15.31
CA CYS A 723 -9.19 -3.73 -15.96
C CYS A 723 -9.33 -5.03 -15.12
N GLY A 724 -8.61 -5.15 -14.00
CA GLY A 724 -8.63 -6.29 -13.09
C GLY A 724 -7.56 -7.32 -13.44
N PHE A 725 -6.92 -7.92 -12.44
CA PHE A 725 -5.88 -8.91 -12.61
C PHE A 725 -6.44 -10.31 -12.90
N SER A 726 -7.40 -10.76 -12.07
CA SER A 726 -8.05 -12.09 -12.18
C SER A 726 -9.47 -12.00 -12.77
N GLY A 727 -9.78 -12.90 -13.70
CA GLY A 727 -11.04 -12.94 -14.43
C GLY A 727 -10.98 -12.21 -15.77
N ASN A 728 -11.86 -12.58 -16.69
CA ASN A 728 -11.88 -11.98 -18.02
C ASN A 728 -12.55 -10.61 -18.00
N SER A 729 -11.79 -9.53 -18.16
CA SER A 729 -12.37 -8.21 -18.41
C SER A 729 -13.16 -8.18 -19.73
N ASP A 730 -14.10 -7.25 -19.84
CA ASP A 730 -14.80 -6.93 -21.08
C ASP A 730 -14.50 -5.51 -21.57
N GLU A 731 -15.03 -5.19 -22.76
CA GLU A 731 -14.84 -3.88 -23.39
C GLU A 731 -15.36 -2.74 -22.50
N GLU A 732 -16.50 -2.91 -21.85
CA GLU A 732 -17.12 -1.83 -21.06
C GLU A 732 -16.35 -1.56 -19.77
N LEU A 733 -16.05 -2.60 -19.00
CA LEU A 733 -15.30 -2.48 -17.75
C LEU A 733 -13.92 -1.87 -18.03
N CYS A 734 -13.17 -2.42 -18.99
CA CYS A 734 -11.82 -1.94 -19.28
C CYS A 734 -11.85 -0.50 -19.82
N ASN A 735 -12.87 -0.13 -20.60
CA ASN A 735 -13.08 1.24 -21.04
C ASN A 735 -13.22 2.21 -19.85
N ARG A 736 -14.02 1.86 -18.83
CA ARG A 736 -14.23 2.70 -17.63
C ARG A 736 -13.03 2.69 -16.70
N TRP A 737 -12.39 1.54 -16.51
CA TRP A 737 -11.27 1.42 -15.58
C TRP A 737 -10.04 2.16 -16.10
N MET A 738 -9.77 2.09 -17.40
CA MET A 738 -8.72 2.89 -18.04
C MET A 738 -8.93 4.40 -17.84
N GLN A 739 -10.19 4.86 -17.84
CA GLN A 739 -10.49 6.27 -17.55
C GLN A 739 -10.26 6.62 -16.07
N LEU A 740 -10.67 5.75 -15.14
CA LEU A 740 -10.49 5.96 -13.70
C LEU A 740 -9.01 6.00 -13.32
N SER A 741 -8.25 4.95 -13.67
CA SER A 741 -6.85 4.78 -13.27
C SER A 741 -5.93 5.84 -13.86
N ALA A 742 -6.33 6.52 -14.95
CA ALA A 742 -5.59 7.67 -15.47
C ALA A 742 -5.44 8.81 -14.44
N PHE A 743 -6.22 8.81 -13.36
CA PHE A 743 -6.15 9.78 -12.26
C PHE A 743 -5.54 9.22 -10.97
N PHE A 744 -5.09 7.97 -10.98
CA PHE A 744 -4.35 7.35 -9.87
C PHE A 744 -2.86 7.66 -9.99
N PRO A 745 -2.12 7.90 -8.90
CA PRO A 745 -0.68 8.15 -8.97
C PRO A 745 0.11 7.08 -9.73
N PHE A 746 -0.10 5.81 -9.40
CA PHE A 746 0.43 4.67 -10.16
C PHE A 746 -0.64 4.16 -11.13
N TYR A 747 -0.25 3.98 -12.39
CA TYR A 747 -1.20 3.62 -13.46
C TYR A 747 -0.68 2.44 -14.28
N ARG A 748 -1.04 1.23 -13.86
CA ARG A 748 -0.68 -0.04 -14.50
C ARG A 748 -1.92 -0.81 -14.95
N ASN A 749 -1.87 -1.35 -16.16
CA ASN A 749 -2.72 -2.48 -16.58
C ASN A 749 -1.88 -3.74 -16.42
N HIS A 750 -2.43 -4.72 -15.72
CA HIS A 750 -1.81 -6.02 -15.46
C HIS A 750 -2.89 -7.08 -15.53
N ASN A 751 -2.52 -8.29 -15.95
CA ASN A 751 -3.45 -9.39 -16.23
C ASN A 751 -2.81 -10.71 -15.82
N THR A 752 -3.62 -11.69 -15.45
CA THR A 752 -3.14 -13.04 -15.13
C THR A 752 -2.88 -13.91 -16.38
N LEU A 753 -2.31 -15.11 -16.14
CA LEU A 753 -1.66 -16.01 -17.11
C LEU A 753 -2.50 -16.39 -18.35
N ASP A 754 -3.72 -16.91 -18.12
CA ASP A 754 -4.55 -17.49 -19.18
C ASP A 754 -5.81 -16.67 -19.50
N ASP A 755 -6.04 -15.57 -18.80
CA ASP A 755 -7.17 -14.69 -19.09
C ASP A 755 -6.99 -13.98 -20.43
N ASN A 756 -8.11 -13.57 -21.02
CA ASN A 756 -8.15 -12.85 -22.28
C ASN A 756 -7.23 -11.61 -22.24
N SER A 757 -6.58 -11.33 -23.37
CA SER A 757 -5.82 -10.09 -23.57
C SER A 757 -6.70 -8.87 -23.30
N GLN A 758 -6.17 -7.94 -22.52
CA GLN A 758 -6.87 -6.72 -22.09
C GLN A 758 -6.03 -5.46 -22.25
N GLU A 759 -4.97 -5.51 -23.06
CA GLU A 759 -4.24 -4.30 -23.43
C GLU A 759 -5.21 -3.30 -24.08
N PRO A 760 -5.01 -1.98 -23.93
CA PRO A 760 -5.98 -0.99 -24.36
C PRO A 760 -6.26 -1.00 -25.87
N TYR A 761 -5.34 -1.54 -26.66
CA TYR A 761 -5.48 -1.69 -28.11
C TYR A 761 -6.39 -2.86 -28.55
N ILE A 762 -6.86 -3.70 -27.63
CA ILE A 762 -7.71 -4.85 -27.95
C ILE A 762 -9.09 -4.39 -28.48
N TRP A 763 -9.65 -3.31 -27.92
CA TRP A 763 -10.94 -2.76 -28.35
C TRP A 763 -10.81 -1.32 -28.83
N GLY A 764 -11.44 -1.00 -29.97
CA GLY A 764 -11.40 0.35 -30.54
C GLY A 764 -11.96 1.43 -29.60
N SER A 765 -13.03 1.14 -28.85
CA SER A 765 -13.58 2.11 -27.90
C SER A 765 -12.67 2.34 -26.70
N VAL A 766 -11.90 1.33 -26.29
CA VAL A 766 -10.93 1.41 -25.19
C VAL A 766 -9.70 2.22 -25.63
N ILE A 767 -9.26 2.11 -26.89
CA ILE A 767 -8.24 2.99 -27.47
C ILE A 767 -8.67 4.46 -27.33
N ASP A 768 -9.87 4.79 -27.80
CA ASP A 768 -10.38 6.17 -27.79
C ASP A 768 -10.54 6.71 -26.36
N ALA A 769 -11.10 5.90 -25.46
CA ALA A 769 -11.27 6.24 -24.04
C ALA A 769 -9.92 6.46 -23.34
N SER A 770 -8.97 5.55 -23.56
CA SER A 770 -7.63 5.60 -22.97
C SER A 770 -6.87 6.83 -23.46
N LYS A 771 -6.82 7.07 -24.78
CA LYS A 771 -6.16 8.26 -25.34
C LYS A 771 -6.78 9.55 -24.80
N ARG A 772 -8.10 9.61 -24.62
CA ARG A 772 -8.78 10.78 -24.06
C ARG A 772 -8.41 11.03 -22.61
N ALA A 773 -8.43 10.01 -21.76
CA ALA A 773 -8.08 10.14 -20.34
C ALA A 773 -6.56 10.37 -20.15
N MET A 774 -5.72 9.67 -20.90
CA MET A 774 -4.27 9.84 -20.90
C MET A 774 -3.85 11.22 -21.40
N ALA A 775 -4.55 11.83 -22.36
CA ALA A 775 -4.27 13.20 -22.77
C ALA A 775 -4.42 14.20 -21.60
N ILE A 776 -5.40 13.97 -20.71
CA ILE A 776 -5.56 14.75 -19.49
C ILE A 776 -4.41 14.44 -18.52
N ARG A 777 -4.18 13.16 -18.22
CA ARG A 777 -3.10 12.71 -17.33
C ARG A 777 -1.74 13.28 -17.71
N TYR A 778 -1.29 13.00 -18.94
CA TYR A 778 0.03 13.41 -19.43
C TYR A 778 0.18 14.94 -19.42
N SER A 779 -0.90 15.68 -19.69
CA SER A 779 -0.87 17.14 -19.57
C SER A 779 -0.73 17.65 -18.14
N LEU A 780 -1.20 16.87 -17.16
CA LEU A 780 -1.20 17.18 -15.73
C LEU A 780 -0.06 16.52 -14.95
N LEU A 781 0.86 15.81 -15.61
CA LEU A 781 2.04 15.27 -14.92
C LEU A 781 2.86 16.33 -14.18
N PRO A 782 3.02 17.58 -14.66
CA PRO A 782 3.68 18.62 -13.86
C PRO A 782 2.96 18.91 -12.55
N TYR A 783 1.61 18.85 -12.55
CA TYR A 783 0.80 19.02 -11.35
C TYR A 783 0.94 17.81 -10.41
N MET A 784 0.78 16.58 -10.91
CA MET A 784 0.96 15.36 -10.10
C MET A 784 2.37 15.28 -9.49
N TYR A 785 3.40 15.61 -10.26
CA TYR A 785 4.78 15.64 -9.80
C TYR A 785 5.01 16.70 -8.71
N THR A 786 4.36 17.86 -8.83
CA THR A 786 4.37 18.89 -7.79
C THR A 786 3.66 18.41 -6.51
N LEU A 787 2.52 17.71 -6.63
CA LEU A 787 1.85 17.11 -5.46
C LEU A 787 2.76 16.09 -4.76
N PHE A 788 3.50 15.28 -5.52
CA PHE A 788 4.47 14.34 -4.96
C PHE A 788 5.65 15.02 -4.28
N HIS A 789 6.14 16.12 -4.84
CA HIS A 789 7.14 16.93 -4.14
C HIS A 789 6.60 17.44 -2.80
N MET A 790 5.36 17.91 -2.76
CA MET A 790 4.72 18.34 -1.51
C MET A 790 4.51 17.16 -0.54
N ALA A 791 4.15 15.98 -1.02
CA ALA A 791 4.07 14.78 -0.19
C ALA A 791 5.43 14.45 0.43
N HIS A 792 6.46 14.35 -0.40
CA HIS A 792 7.84 14.05 -0.02
C HIS A 792 8.46 15.06 0.95
N THR A 793 8.07 16.34 0.89
CA THR A 793 8.69 17.41 1.70
C THR A 793 7.85 17.86 2.89
N THR A 794 6.54 17.63 2.87
CA THR A 794 5.62 18.18 3.91
C THR A 794 4.64 17.16 4.48
N GLY A 795 4.53 15.96 3.91
CA GLY A 795 3.51 14.96 4.28
C GLY A 795 2.13 15.25 3.71
N SER A 796 2.03 16.12 2.70
CA SER A 796 0.77 16.37 1.99
C SER A 796 0.28 15.13 1.24
N THR A 797 -1.04 14.98 1.09
CA THR A 797 -1.64 13.87 0.33
C THR A 797 -1.83 14.23 -1.14
N VAL A 798 -1.79 13.21 -2.01
CA VAL A 798 -1.95 13.35 -3.47
C VAL A 798 -3.39 13.10 -3.89
N MET A 799 -3.89 11.86 -3.78
CA MET A 799 -5.33 11.59 -3.80
C MET A 799 -5.93 11.92 -2.43
N ARG A 800 -7.13 12.51 -2.40
CA ARG A 800 -7.75 12.99 -1.17
C ARG A 800 -9.25 12.68 -1.17
N ALA A 801 -9.78 12.26 -0.02
CA ALA A 801 -11.21 12.12 0.16
C ALA A 801 -11.86 13.51 0.13
N MET A 802 -13.08 13.60 -0.40
CA MET A 802 -13.80 14.87 -0.41
C MET A 802 -14.03 15.42 1.02
N ALA A 803 -14.27 14.53 1.98
CA ALA A 803 -14.39 14.88 3.39
C ALA A 803 -13.11 15.51 3.99
N TRP A 804 -11.93 15.33 3.38
CA TRP A 804 -10.69 15.92 3.89
C TRP A 804 -10.44 17.33 3.32
N GLU A 805 -10.85 17.54 2.07
CA GLU A 805 -10.76 18.86 1.39
C GLU A 805 -11.90 19.80 1.76
N PHE A 806 -13.03 19.25 2.18
CA PHE A 806 -14.22 19.98 2.65
C PHE A 806 -14.58 19.48 4.05
N PRO A 807 -13.68 19.70 5.04
CA PRO A 807 -13.74 19.03 6.34
C PRO A 807 -14.97 19.36 7.16
N HIS A 808 -15.63 20.49 6.88
CA HIS A 808 -16.80 20.94 7.62
C HIS A 808 -18.13 20.52 7.00
N ASP A 809 -18.12 19.71 5.94
CA ASP A 809 -19.33 19.16 5.32
C ASP A 809 -19.54 17.70 5.75
N PRO A 810 -20.37 17.43 6.78
CA PRO A 810 -20.62 16.07 7.24
C PRO A 810 -21.39 15.21 6.23
N SER A 811 -21.93 15.76 5.13
CA SER A 811 -22.58 14.93 4.10
C SER A 811 -21.58 14.12 3.27
N LEU A 812 -20.28 14.44 3.36
CA LEU A 812 -19.21 13.82 2.57
C LEU A 812 -18.49 12.70 3.32
N ILE A 813 -18.83 12.43 4.58
CA ILE A 813 -18.09 11.53 5.49
C ILE A 813 -17.89 10.11 4.93
N ALA A 814 -18.82 9.63 4.10
CA ALA A 814 -18.78 8.30 3.50
C ALA A 814 -18.62 8.36 1.97
N ALA A 815 -18.28 9.52 1.40
CA ALA A 815 -18.17 9.68 -0.03
C ALA A 815 -16.93 8.96 -0.58
N ASN A 816 -17.15 7.83 -1.25
CA ASN A 816 -16.12 6.94 -1.78
C ASN A 816 -16.25 6.68 -3.30
N ARG A 817 -17.17 7.37 -3.98
CA ARG A 817 -17.40 7.26 -5.44
C ARG A 817 -16.85 8.43 -6.25
N GLN A 818 -16.32 9.42 -5.55
CA GLN A 818 -15.64 10.60 -6.08
C GLN A 818 -14.43 10.85 -5.21
N PHE A 819 -13.38 11.43 -5.80
CA PHE A 819 -12.19 11.82 -5.07
C PHE A 819 -11.59 13.08 -5.63
N MET A 820 -10.73 13.70 -4.83
CA MET A 820 -9.95 14.86 -5.19
C MET A 820 -8.54 14.42 -5.59
N LEU A 821 -8.01 14.93 -6.71
CA LEU A 821 -6.60 14.85 -7.04
C LEU A 821 -5.94 16.18 -6.68
N GLY A 822 -5.19 16.18 -5.58
CA GLY A 822 -4.80 17.37 -4.84
C GLY A 822 -6.01 18.25 -4.48
N PRO A 823 -5.83 19.55 -4.26
CA PRO A 823 -6.93 20.44 -3.90
C PRO A 823 -7.76 20.92 -5.11
N SER A 824 -7.33 20.62 -6.34
CA SER A 824 -7.77 21.35 -7.53
C SER A 824 -8.65 20.57 -8.51
N LEU A 825 -8.68 19.24 -8.45
CA LEU A 825 -9.40 18.41 -9.43
C LEU A 825 -10.36 17.46 -8.75
N LEU A 826 -11.63 17.49 -9.15
CA LEU A 826 -12.68 16.55 -8.73
C LEU A 826 -12.93 15.54 -9.85
N ILE A 827 -12.81 14.26 -9.51
CA ILE A 827 -13.01 13.13 -10.44
C ILE A 827 -14.30 12.40 -10.09
N THR A 828 -15.18 12.23 -11.09
CA THR A 828 -16.48 11.56 -10.94
C THR A 828 -16.60 10.42 -11.97
N PRO A 829 -16.08 9.21 -11.65
CA PRO A 829 -16.11 8.05 -12.53
C PRO A 829 -17.47 7.35 -12.56
N VAL A 830 -17.76 6.65 -13.66
CA VAL A 830 -18.85 5.66 -13.72
C VAL A 830 -18.36 4.35 -13.11
N LEU A 831 -19.09 3.83 -12.13
CA LEU A 831 -18.69 2.65 -11.34
C LEU A 831 -19.75 1.54 -11.35
N ILE A 832 -20.66 1.56 -12.34
CA ILE A 832 -21.69 0.53 -12.52
C ILE A 832 -21.86 0.23 -14.02
N PRO A 833 -22.21 -1.02 -14.40
CA PRO A 833 -22.34 -1.42 -15.79
C PRO A 833 -23.50 -0.72 -16.50
N LEU A 834 -23.37 -0.60 -17.83
CA LEU A 834 -24.36 -0.08 -18.77
C LEU A 834 -24.78 1.38 -18.55
N ALA A 835 -24.16 2.08 -17.60
CA ALA A 835 -24.51 3.45 -17.27
C ALA A 835 -23.92 4.44 -18.27
N THR A 836 -24.77 5.36 -18.70
CA THR A 836 -24.42 6.50 -19.57
C THR A 836 -24.46 7.83 -18.83
N THR A 837 -24.78 7.80 -17.54
CA THR A 837 -24.79 8.94 -16.62
C THR A 837 -24.25 8.52 -15.26
N VAL A 838 -23.82 9.49 -14.46
CA VAL A 838 -23.38 9.28 -13.09
C VAL A 838 -23.91 10.36 -12.18
N ASN A 839 -24.22 10.00 -10.94
CA ASN A 839 -24.59 10.96 -9.91
C ASN A 839 -23.33 11.49 -9.23
N GLY A 840 -23.15 12.81 -9.20
CA GLY A 840 -22.02 13.48 -8.57
C GLY A 840 -22.47 14.63 -7.66
N VAL A 841 -21.74 14.81 -6.56
CA VAL A 841 -21.86 15.95 -5.66
C VAL A 841 -20.71 16.91 -5.94
N PHE A 842 -21.01 18.21 -5.87
CA PHE A 842 -20.03 19.29 -6.00
C PHE A 842 -19.86 19.95 -4.64
N PRO A 843 -18.78 19.64 -3.90
CA PRO A 843 -18.60 20.14 -2.55
C PRO A 843 -18.21 21.63 -2.53
N GLY A 844 -18.48 22.31 -1.42
CA GLY A 844 -18.12 23.71 -1.19
C GLY A 844 -18.99 24.77 -1.88
N ILE A 845 -20.05 24.38 -2.61
CA ILE A 845 -20.93 25.31 -3.33
C ILE A 845 -21.63 26.28 -2.37
N LYS A 846 -22.01 25.83 -1.15
CA LYS A 846 -22.64 26.67 -0.11
C LYS A 846 -21.70 27.80 0.32
N GLU A 847 -20.39 27.54 0.32
CA GLU A 847 -19.31 28.43 0.69
C GLU A 847 -18.77 29.26 -0.49
N GLY A 848 -19.39 29.15 -1.68
CA GLY A 848 -19.01 29.93 -2.87
C GLY A 848 -17.96 29.27 -3.76
N THR A 849 -17.63 27.99 -3.55
CA THR A 849 -16.75 27.25 -4.47
C THR A 849 -17.39 27.20 -5.85
N VAL A 850 -16.59 27.47 -6.88
CA VAL A 850 -16.99 27.30 -8.29
C VAL A 850 -16.27 26.07 -8.84
N TRP A 851 -16.96 25.29 -9.67
CA TRP A 851 -16.36 24.16 -10.38
C TRP A 851 -16.47 24.40 -11.88
N TYR A 852 -15.41 24.11 -12.63
CA TYR A 852 -15.38 24.22 -14.09
C TYR A 852 -15.25 22.84 -14.71
N ASP A 853 -16.08 22.52 -15.69
CA ASP A 853 -15.94 21.29 -16.48
C ASP A 853 -14.64 21.34 -17.29
N TRP A 854 -13.82 20.29 -17.22
CA TRP A 854 -12.52 20.23 -17.90
C TRP A 854 -12.64 20.39 -19.43
N TYR A 855 -13.66 19.78 -20.04
CA TYR A 855 -13.76 19.64 -21.49
C TYR A 855 -14.36 20.88 -22.16
N ASN A 856 -15.50 21.34 -21.65
CA ASN A 856 -16.23 22.48 -22.21
C ASN A 856 -15.86 23.81 -21.53
N GLN A 857 -15.12 23.76 -20.41
CA GLN A 857 -14.57 24.92 -19.70
C GLN A 857 -15.62 25.86 -19.10
N THR A 858 -16.88 25.42 -18.98
CA THR A 858 -17.97 26.20 -18.38
C THR A 858 -18.06 25.96 -16.87
N ALA A 859 -18.54 26.98 -16.14
CA ALA A 859 -18.84 26.85 -14.73
C ALA A 859 -20.07 25.95 -14.53
N VAL A 860 -19.96 25.01 -13.61
CA VAL A 860 -21.06 24.14 -13.16
C VAL A 860 -22.03 24.98 -12.32
N SER A 861 -23.31 24.96 -12.69
CA SER A 861 -24.37 25.70 -12.00
C SER A 861 -25.32 24.74 -11.30
N VAL A 862 -25.08 24.48 -10.01
CA VAL A 862 -25.83 23.50 -9.20
C VAL A 862 -26.19 24.07 -7.83
N ALA A 863 -27.24 23.55 -7.19
CA ALA A 863 -27.60 23.95 -5.84
C ALA A 863 -26.64 23.30 -4.81
N PRO A 864 -26.37 23.95 -3.66
CA PRO A 864 -25.54 23.35 -2.62
C PRO A 864 -26.07 22.00 -2.13
N GLY A 865 -25.16 21.03 -1.93
CA GLY A 865 -25.51 19.67 -1.47
C GLY A 865 -26.33 18.85 -2.46
N ALA A 866 -26.60 19.36 -3.66
CA ALA A 866 -27.37 18.62 -4.66
C ALA A 866 -26.53 17.48 -5.23
N ASN A 867 -27.13 16.30 -5.28
CA ASN A 867 -26.64 15.20 -6.10
C ASN A 867 -27.15 15.40 -7.52
N ILE A 868 -26.25 15.58 -8.48
CA ILE A 868 -26.54 15.97 -9.85
C ILE A 868 -26.22 14.80 -10.78
N THR A 869 -27.15 14.49 -11.67
CA THR A 869 -26.90 13.53 -12.74
C THR A 869 -26.09 14.20 -13.85
N LEU A 870 -24.89 13.68 -14.09
CA LEU A 870 -23.95 14.12 -15.11
C LEU A 870 -23.98 13.15 -16.29
N ASP A 871 -23.91 13.68 -17.51
CA ASP A 871 -23.70 12.86 -18.70
C ASP A 871 -22.33 12.17 -18.61
N ALA A 872 -22.30 10.86 -18.81
CA ALA A 872 -21.11 10.04 -18.76
C ALA A 872 -21.21 8.90 -19.78
N PRO A 873 -21.36 9.19 -21.10
CA PRO A 873 -21.34 8.15 -22.12
C PRO A 873 -20.04 7.33 -22.06
N LEU A 874 -20.03 6.14 -22.66
CA LEU A 874 -18.84 5.30 -22.73
C LEU A 874 -17.66 6.10 -23.34
N GLY A 875 -16.46 5.96 -22.78
CA GLY A 875 -15.30 6.79 -23.13
C GLY A 875 -15.30 8.23 -22.61
N HIS A 876 -16.21 8.60 -21.69
CA HIS A 876 -16.22 9.90 -21.03
C HIS A 876 -16.26 9.78 -19.50
N ILE A 877 -15.23 10.32 -18.85
CA ILE A 877 -15.12 10.50 -17.40
C ILE A 877 -15.26 11.98 -17.06
N ASN A 878 -16.07 12.28 -16.04
CA ASN A 878 -16.32 13.63 -15.58
C ASN A 878 -15.14 14.13 -14.74
N VAL A 879 -14.55 15.25 -15.16
CA VAL A 879 -13.39 15.89 -14.52
C VAL A 879 -13.69 17.37 -14.37
N HIS A 880 -13.54 17.89 -13.16
CA HIS A 880 -13.83 19.29 -12.86
C HIS A 880 -12.67 19.98 -12.16
N ILE A 881 -12.38 21.21 -12.58
CA ILE A 881 -11.35 22.07 -11.98
C ILE A 881 -12.02 22.95 -10.92
N ARG A 882 -11.48 22.94 -9.71
CA ARG A 882 -11.91 23.83 -8.63
C ARG A 882 -11.47 25.26 -8.93
N GLY A 883 -12.41 26.20 -8.95
CA GLY A 883 -12.14 27.63 -8.99
C GLY A 883 -11.26 28.04 -7.81
N GLY A 884 -10.32 28.94 -8.05
CA GLY A 884 -9.22 29.24 -7.13
C GLY A 884 -7.91 28.52 -7.48
N SER A 885 -7.86 27.71 -8.54
CA SER A 885 -6.70 26.88 -8.89
C SER A 885 -5.96 27.38 -10.14
N VAL A 886 -4.63 27.33 -10.11
CA VAL A 886 -3.77 27.47 -11.30
C VAL A 886 -3.04 26.16 -11.56
N LEU A 887 -3.21 25.61 -12.75
CA LEU A 887 -2.66 24.32 -13.18
C LEU A 887 -1.62 24.51 -14.29
N PRO A 888 -0.33 24.27 -14.02
CA PRO A 888 0.70 24.20 -15.06
C PRO A 888 0.56 22.89 -15.84
N GLN A 889 0.79 22.95 -17.15
CA GLN A 889 0.63 21.82 -18.06
C GLN A 889 1.74 21.76 -19.10
N GLN A 890 1.96 20.56 -19.61
CA GLN A 890 2.74 20.29 -20.82
C GLN A 890 1.88 19.54 -21.84
N GLU A 891 2.31 19.50 -23.09
CA GLU A 891 1.61 18.75 -24.13
C GLU A 891 1.68 17.25 -23.82
N ALA A 892 0.55 16.56 -23.96
CA ALA A 892 0.52 15.11 -23.85
C ALA A 892 1.26 14.49 -25.04
N ALA A 893 2.08 13.47 -24.77
CA ALA A 893 2.87 12.76 -25.76
C ALA A 893 2.89 11.26 -25.43
N LEU A 894 3.52 10.45 -26.27
CA LEU A 894 3.60 8.99 -26.07
C LEU A 894 4.48 8.59 -24.88
N THR A 895 5.45 9.43 -24.50
CA THR A 895 6.31 9.24 -23.34
C THR A 895 6.46 10.53 -22.52
N THR A 896 6.82 10.41 -21.25
CA THR A 896 7.11 11.55 -20.37
C THR A 896 8.33 12.32 -20.85
N THR A 897 9.32 11.65 -21.43
CA THR A 897 10.47 12.29 -22.09
C THR A 897 10.02 13.25 -23.20
N ALA A 898 9.10 12.83 -24.06
CA ALA A 898 8.56 13.70 -25.11
C ALA A 898 7.70 14.83 -24.52
N SER A 899 6.84 14.52 -23.55
CA SER A 899 5.99 15.52 -22.89
C SER A 899 6.81 16.61 -22.19
N ARG A 900 7.88 16.25 -21.48
CA ARG A 900 8.78 17.18 -20.79
C ARG A 900 9.52 18.14 -21.72
N ASN A 901 9.66 17.79 -23.00
CA ASN A 901 10.28 18.63 -24.03
C ASN A 901 9.28 19.50 -24.80
N SER A 902 7.99 19.45 -24.44
CA SER A 902 6.97 20.28 -25.04
C SER A 902 6.87 21.66 -24.39
N SER A 903 6.20 22.59 -25.09
CA SER A 903 5.95 23.93 -24.55
C SER A 903 4.98 23.88 -23.36
N TRP A 904 5.14 24.81 -22.44
CA TRP A 904 4.25 24.97 -21.28
C TRP A 904 2.91 25.59 -21.67
N SER A 905 1.88 25.23 -20.92
CA SER A 905 0.61 25.94 -20.85
C SER A 905 0.15 26.10 -19.41
N VAL A 906 -0.74 27.06 -19.16
CA VAL A 906 -1.31 27.30 -17.83
C VAL A 906 -2.82 27.47 -17.93
N ILE A 907 -3.56 26.77 -17.06
CA ILE A 907 -4.99 27.03 -16.83
C ILE A 907 -5.12 27.76 -15.49
N ALA A 908 -5.69 28.97 -15.48
CA ALA A 908 -6.09 29.68 -14.28
C ALA A 908 -7.63 29.62 -14.15
N ALA A 909 -8.13 28.77 -13.26
CA ALA A 909 -9.56 28.67 -12.95
C ALA A 909 -9.89 29.64 -11.81
N LEU A 910 -10.53 30.77 -12.11
CA LEU A 910 -10.81 31.80 -11.11
C LEU A 910 -11.88 31.36 -10.10
N SER A 911 -11.77 31.80 -8.86
CA SER A 911 -12.84 31.70 -7.85
C SER A 911 -13.99 32.67 -8.18
N ALA A 912 -15.07 32.62 -7.41
CA ALA A 912 -16.16 33.60 -7.52
C ALA A 912 -15.68 35.05 -7.32
N GLU A 913 -14.61 35.24 -6.55
CA GLU A 913 -13.94 36.53 -6.27
C GLU A 913 -12.93 36.93 -7.34
N GLY A 914 -12.73 36.11 -8.39
CA GLY A 914 -11.76 36.39 -9.44
C GLY A 914 -10.31 36.10 -9.04
N THR A 915 -10.09 35.22 -8.06
CA THR A 915 -8.74 34.86 -7.56
C THR A 915 -8.36 33.42 -7.88
N ALA A 916 -7.07 33.11 -8.01
CA ALA A 916 -6.57 31.73 -8.08
C ALA A 916 -5.11 31.63 -7.63
N THR A 917 -4.71 30.46 -7.14
CA THR A 917 -3.30 30.17 -6.80
C THR A 917 -2.89 28.79 -7.28
N GLY A 918 -1.59 28.58 -7.45
CA GLY A 918 -1.03 27.29 -7.81
C GLY A 918 0.48 27.29 -7.66
N SER A 919 1.08 26.12 -7.82
CA SER A 919 2.54 25.97 -7.76
C SER A 919 3.04 24.95 -8.79
N LEU A 920 4.33 25.02 -9.10
CA LEU A 920 5.03 24.09 -9.97
C LEU A 920 6.41 23.83 -9.38
N TYR A 921 6.74 22.55 -9.19
CA TYR A 921 8.08 22.07 -8.87
C TYR A 921 8.73 21.45 -10.10
N ILE A 922 9.99 21.81 -10.38
CA ILE A 922 10.79 21.27 -11.49
C ILE A 922 12.18 20.89 -10.99
N ASP A 923 12.60 19.70 -11.38
CA ASP A 923 13.98 19.21 -11.34
C ASP A 923 14.27 18.36 -12.59
N ASP A 924 15.39 17.64 -12.60
CA ASP A 924 15.75 16.74 -13.71
C ASP A 924 14.78 15.58 -13.91
N GLY A 925 13.95 15.25 -12.92
CA GLY A 925 12.97 14.18 -12.97
C GLY A 925 13.49 12.83 -12.50
N GLU A 926 14.76 12.68 -12.12
CA GLU A 926 15.34 11.35 -11.85
C GLU A 926 16.34 11.30 -10.70
N SER A 927 17.10 12.37 -10.45
CA SER A 927 18.22 12.32 -9.51
C SER A 927 17.72 12.19 -8.08
N ILE A 928 18.40 11.36 -7.27
CA ILE A 928 18.11 11.29 -5.82
C ILE A 928 18.48 12.59 -5.10
N ILE A 929 19.63 13.17 -5.44
CA ILE A 929 20.07 14.49 -5.02
C ILE A 929 20.12 15.38 -6.25
N GLN A 930 19.23 16.37 -6.31
CA GLN A 930 19.11 17.25 -7.48
C GLN A 930 20.22 18.30 -7.46
N ASN A 931 20.89 18.52 -8.60
CA ASN A 931 21.90 19.57 -8.73
C ASN A 931 21.29 20.98 -8.66
N SER A 932 20.09 21.13 -9.20
CA SER A 932 19.32 22.37 -9.19
C SER A 932 17.83 22.08 -9.32
N THR A 933 17.01 22.89 -8.67
CA THR A 933 15.55 22.81 -8.76
C THR A 933 14.99 24.19 -9.08
N LEU A 934 13.72 24.25 -9.50
CA LEU A 934 12.94 25.46 -9.71
C LEU A 934 11.56 25.29 -9.08
N PHE A 935 11.11 26.31 -8.38
CA PHE A 935 9.75 26.42 -7.86
C PHE A 935 9.11 27.66 -8.47
N VAL A 936 7.89 27.53 -8.98
CA VAL A 936 7.11 28.64 -9.54
C VAL A 936 5.81 28.76 -8.75
N ASP A 937 5.56 29.93 -8.17
CA ASP A 937 4.25 30.24 -7.59
C ASP A 937 3.41 31.02 -8.60
N PHE A 938 2.12 30.69 -8.68
CA PHE A 938 1.15 31.39 -9.49
C PHE A 938 0.13 32.11 -8.61
N THR A 939 -0.21 33.33 -8.97
CA THR A 939 -1.27 34.10 -8.30
C THR A 939 -2.08 34.85 -9.33
N ALA A 940 -3.37 34.57 -9.38
CA ALA A 940 -4.34 35.35 -10.14
C ALA A 940 -5.17 36.22 -9.19
N GLU A 941 -5.20 37.52 -9.45
CA GLU A 941 -6.03 38.50 -8.75
C GLU A 941 -6.11 39.79 -9.58
N ASN A 942 -7.17 40.59 -9.41
CA ASN A 942 -7.30 41.90 -10.05
C ASN A 942 -7.08 41.88 -11.58
N ASP A 943 -7.68 40.89 -12.26
CA ASP A 943 -7.53 40.66 -13.70
C ASP A 943 -6.08 40.46 -14.19
N ARG A 944 -5.24 39.90 -13.30
CA ARG A 944 -3.83 39.57 -13.58
C ARG A 944 -3.53 38.15 -13.16
N LEU A 945 -2.68 37.47 -13.91
CA LEU A 945 -2.01 36.23 -13.53
C LEU A 945 -0.50 36.51 -13.46
N TYR A 946 0.07 36.37 -12.28
CA TYR A 946 1.49 36.53 -12.01
C TYR A 946 2.13 35.15 -11.79
N ALA A 947 3.29 34.93 -12.41
CA ALA A 947 4.15 33.78 -12.15
C ALA A 947 5.48 34.27 -11.57
N SER A 948 5.87 33.72 -10.41
CA SER A 948 7.14 34.04 -9.74
C SER A 948 8.00 32.80 -9.61
N ALA A 949 9.20 32.85 -10.18
CA ALA A 949 10.10 31.71 -10.29
C ALA A 949 11.31 31.85 -9.34
N ARG A 950 11.57 30.83 -8.52
CA ARG A 950 12.72 30.77 -7.59
C ARG A 950 13.47 29.45 -7.72
N GLY A 951 14.78 29.51 -7.85
CA GLY A 951 15.62 28.32 -7.99
C GLY A 951 16.75 28.53 -8.98
N LEU A 952 17.50 27.47 -9.23
CA LEU A 952 18.67 27.48 -10.11
C LEU A 952 18.49 26.64 -11.37
N TRP A 953 17.42 25.82 -11.45
CA TRP A 953 17.10 25.04 -12.64
C TRP A 953 16.70 25.97 -13.80
N GLN A 954 17.31 25.77 -14.96
CA GLN A 954 17.04 26.56 -16.16
C GLN A 954 16.07 25.82 -17.08
N GLU A 955 14.78 26.10 -16.91
CA GLU A 955 13.73 25.58 -17.79
C GLU A 955 13.73 26.33 -19.13
N LYS A 956 13.98 25.61 -20.24
CA LYS A 956 14.16 26.21 -21.57
C LYS A 956 12.90 26.17 -22.42
N ASN A 957 11.92 25.34 -22.10
CA ASN A 957 10.69 25.27 -22.86
C ASN A 957 9.90 26.56 -22.69
N ALA A 958 9.40 27.11 -23.79
CA ALA A 958 8.65 28.35 -23.80
C ALA A 958 7.21 28.15 -23.30
N LEU A 959 6.56 29.23 -22.88
CA LEU A 959 5.12 29.26 -22.60
C LEU A 959 4.40 29.44 -23.94
N ALA A 960 3.52 28.51 -24.30
CA ALA A 960 2.75 28.59 -25.53
C ALA A 960 1.41 29.31 -25.34
N ASN A 961 0.70 28.98 -24.27
CA ASN A 961 -0.66 29.45 -24.07
C ASN A 961 -1.05 29.57 -22.59
N VAL A 962 -2.00 30.46 -22.31
CA VAL A 962 -2.66 30.63 -21.01
C VAL A 962 -4.16 30.64 -21.24
N THR A 963 -4.89 29.83 -20.48
CA THR A 963 -6.36 29.81 -20.46
C THR A 963 -6.85 30.29 -19.10
N VAL A 964 -7.69 31.32 -19.07
CA VAL A 964 -8.31 31.85 -17.84
C VAL A 964 -9.80 31.55 -17.87
N LEU A 965 -10.29 30.81 -16.88
CA LEU A 965 -11.71 30.45 -16.73
C LEU A 965 -12.37 31.41 -15.74
N GLY A 966 -13.63 31.80 -16.01
CA GLY A 966 -14.40 32.65 -15.10
C GLY A 966 -14.16 34.16 -15.27
N VAL A 967 -13.60 34.60 -16.40
CA VAL A 967 -13.42 36.03 -16.72
C VAL A 967 -14.80 36.64 -17.01
N GLN A 968 -15.31 37.48 -16.09
CA GLN A 968 -16.71 37.93 -16.12
C GLN A 968 -17.02 38.85 -17.32
N ASN A 969 -16.08 39.76 -17.62
CA ASN A 969 -16.22 40.81 -18.63
C ASN A 969 -15.23 40.60 -19.77
N ALA A 970 -15.62 40.98 -21.00
CA ALA A 970 -14.71 40.92 -22.13
C ALA A 970 -13.50 41.86 -21.91
N PRO A 971 -12.26 41.37 -21.98
CA PRO A 971 -11.08 42.19 -21.78
C PRO A 971 -10.94 43.19 -22.93
N SER A 972 -10.61 44.44 -22.60
CA SER A 972 -10.41 45.49 -23.61
C SER A 972 -9.05 45.37 -24.30
N ASN A 973 -8.06 44.84 -23.58
CA ASN A 973 -6.71 44.60 -24.04
C ASN A 973 -6.10 43.48 -23.20
N VAL A 974 -5.22 42.67 -23.78
CA VAL A 974 -4.47 41.65 -23.03
C VAL A 974 -2.98 41.92 -23.21
N THR A 975 -2.23 41.93 -22.12
CA THR A 975 -0.78 42.22 -22.13
C THR A 975 0.02 41.18 -21.38
N LEU A 976 1.24 40.90 -21.85
CA LEU A 976 2.26 40.15 -21.12
C LEU A 976 3.41 41.12 -20.79
N ASN A 977 3.69 41.33 -19.51
CA ASN A 977 4.72 42.27 -19.04
C ASN A 977 4.54 43.69 -19.64
N GLY A 978 3.28 44.12 -19.77
CA GLY A 978 2.90 45.41 -20.34
C GLY A 978 2.95 45.50 -21.88
N GLN A 979 3.39 44.45 -22.58
CA GLN A 979 3.37 44.37 -24.04
C GLN A 979 2.04 43.81 -24.53
N ALA A 980 1.37 44.51 -25.45
CA ALA A 980 0.08 44.08 -25.99
C ALA A 980 0.20 42.78 -26.79
N LEU A 981 -0.76 41.88 -26.57
CA LEU A 981 -0.87 40.61 -27.27
C LEU A 981 -1.99 40.67 -28.31
N PHE A 982 -1.73 40.09 -29.48
CA PHE A 982 -2.73 40.01 -30.57
C PHE A 982 -3.38 38.63 -30.67
N GLY A 983 -2.79 37.60 -30.05
CA GLY A 983 -3.27 36.22 -30.06
C GLY A 983 -4.14 35.90 -28.84
N PHE A 984 -5.29 36.57 -28.68
CA PHE A 984 -6.26 36.20 -27.64
C PHE A 984 -7.68 36.08 -28.16
N ASN A 985 -8.48 35.24 -27.51
CA ASN A 985 -9.89 35.03 -27.81
C ASN A 985 -10.67 34.95 -26.50
N TYR A 986 -11.71 35.76 -26.36
CA TYR A 986 -12.64 35.69 -25.23
C TYR A 986 -14.00 35.17 -25.70
N ASN A 987 -14.51 34.16 -25.01
CA ASN A 987 -15.84 33.62 -25.21
C ASN A 987 -16.77 34.14 -24.10
N SER A 988 -17.70 35.04 -24.45
CA SER A 988 -18.63 35.65 -23.50
C SER A 988 -19.66 34.68 -22.91
N THR A 989 -19.91 33.55 -23.57
CA THR A 989 -20.84 32.52 -23.13
C THR A 989 -20.19 31.62 -22.08
N THR A 990 -18.99 31.12 -22.36
CA THR A 990 -18.28 30.22 -21.44
C THR A 990 -17.46 30.97 -20.39
N LYS A 991 -17.28 32.29 -20.54
CA LYS A 991 -16.43 33.15 -19.69
C LYS A 991 -14.97 32.73 -19.69
N VAL A 992 -14.49 32.29 -20.85
CA VAL A 992 -13.12 31.79 -21.04
C VAL A 992 -12.32 32.76 -21.88
N LEU A 993 -11.13 33.15 -21.39
CA LEU A 993 -10.11 33.86 -22.13
C LEU A 993 -8.98 32.89 -22.50
N LYS A 994 -8.71 32.73 -23.79
CA LYS A 994 -7.57 31.96 -24.31
C LYS A 994 -6.54 32.91 -24.89
N VAL A 995 -5.30 32.81 -24.44
CA VAL A 995 -4.15 33.56 -24.92
C VAL A 995 -3.16 32.57 -25.53
N THR A 996 -2.74 32.79 -26.77
CA THR A 996 -1.87 31.88 -27.53
C THR A 996 -0.72 32.63 -28.20
N GLY A 997 0.27 31.89 -28.71
CA GLY A 997 1.40 32.47 -29.44
C GLY A 997 2.45 33.13 -28.53
N LEU A 998 2.52 32.70 -27.26
CA LEU A 998 3.41 33.29 -26.26
C LEU A 998 4.88 32.82 -26.40
N GLN A 999 5.17 31.86 -27.28
CA GLN A 999 6.48 31.22 -27.39
C GLN A 999 7.59 32.21 -27.73
N ASN A 1000 7.31 33.16 -28.64
CA ASN A 1000 8.31 34.16 -29.03
C ASN A 1000 8.66 35.10 -27.86
N ALA A 1001 7.64 35.51 -27.08
CA ALA A 1001 7.81 36.39 -25.93
C ALA A 1001 8.48 35.70 -24.73
N THR A 1002 8.43 34.37 -24.67
CA THR A 1002 8.99 33.52 -23.61
C THR A 1002 10.07 32.56 -24.13
N SER A 1003 10.74 32.94 -25.23
CA SER A 1003 11.71 32.08 -25.95
C SER A 1003 12.98 31.77 -25.16
N SER A 1004 13.25 32.50 -24.08
CA SER A 1004 14.30 32.18 -23.11
C SER A 1004 13.91 31.09 -22.11
N GLY A 1005 12.65 30.64 -22.12
CA GLY A 1005 12.04 29.74 -21.14
C GLY A 1005 10.80 30.35 -20.49
N ALA A 1006 9.76 29.55 -20.25
CA ALA A 1006 8.49 29.96 -19.65
C ALA A 1006 8.66 30.59 -18.26
N TRP A 1007 9.68 30.13 -17.52
CA TRP A 1007 9.95 30.50 -16.13
C TRP A 1007 11.30 31.20 -15.97
N ALA A 1008 11.92 31.63 -17.08
CA ALA A 1008 13.24 32.25 -17.07
C ALA A 1008 13.25 33.63 -16.39
N ASN A 1009 12.11 34.31 -16.40
CA ASN A 1009 11.86 35.54 -15.66
C ASN A 1009 10.43 35.50 -15.13
N ASP A 1010 10.19 36.19 -14.03
CA ASP A 1010 8.85 36.51 -13.57
C ASP A 1010 8.05 37.22 -14.67
N TRP A 1011 6.76 36.90 -14.76
CA TRP A 1011 5.89 37.54 -15.73
C TRP A 1011 4.49 37.78 -15.18
N VAL A 1012 3.84 38.80 -15.72
CA VAL A 1012 2.44 39.17 -15.45
C VAL A 1012 1.67 39.17 -16.77
N LEU A 1013 0.64 38.33 -16.85
CA LEU A 1013 -0.41 38.41 -17.87
C LEU A 1013 -1.57 39.24 -17.29
N GLN A 1014 -1.97 40.31 -17.96
CA GLN A 1014 -3.10 41.16 -17.55
C GLN A 1014 -4.17 41.19 -18.65
N TRP A 1015 -5.45 41.13 -18.27
CA TRP A 1015 -6.61 41.21 -19.18
C TRP A 1015 -7.59 42.34 -18.82
#